data_AF-A0A9Q0S757-F1
#
_entry.id   AF-A0A9Q0S757-F1
#
_cell.length_a   1.000
_cell.length_b   1.000
_cell.length_c   1.000
_cell.angle_alpha   90.00
_cell.angle_beta   90.00
_cell.angle_gamma   90.00
#
_symmetry.space_group_name_H-M   'P 1'
#
loop_
_entity.id
_entity.type
_entity.pdbx_description
1 polymer ?
#
loop_
_entity_poly.entity_id
_entity_poly.type
_entity_poly.pdbx_seq_one_letter_code
_entity_poly.pdbx_strand_id
1 'polypeptide(L)'
;MNIGAFYKDTMAAVYRVCIIFVSVLCIVAMTELHEKPKFQYPEVRRDESVVDDYYGVKVADPYRYLEDLTSEEVSNFIKEQNALTDQYLAQHSVKTQIENKLMEAYNYPKYGVPSRYGSRYYTAMNTGLQNQDVIYVQDSLHDEHRVFFDPNALSTDGTIYLSEMIFSQDGDVVALSLNSKGLDWKTVRFLNASTGEEFPETLRNIKFSKIAWSLDGLGIFYACYSNFDAMTSLGSQKLYYHRIGTSQSDDILLLEFEDPKLIIGRFKVTDDGKNLIVFPTKGGNFMVYFASLENQLKTGGIRSKLQIIPIVDELRNAFNYIGSEGSIIYLLTNDAAPNNRIIGVDLNNPHSSNWTTIVGEHPKNLLEWVTNVDNNKIVLKYLVDVKSELEVRSLTNGSLLEKVDIPSGSIDLSWGKKSHNEFFFRLVSFLIPGIIYRLDLNRSPYKLEIIREMNVPGFDASKFVTTQKFYPSYDGTLIPMFIVHKKDLIRNGNASTFLYGYGGFEGNVLPSYNPNRIVFIKNFDGVFAVANIRGGGEYGSKWHDGGRILNKQNSFDDFQAAAEYLIKEGYTTPSKIAINGLSNGGLLVAACVNQRPELYGAAIAQVGLYDFLRFQKFTIGYAWCSEYGCSDDGNRTFFDNLYRLSPLHNVRLPVDEKVQYPSILLTTADHDDRAVPSHSYKMIAELQYKIGRDNRQTNPLMIKIQTRAGHGIGKPTAAKISEWAEFYTFLVESTEETDAGAPVESTEKVEATEVVNNGDGDDSETENTPVENGSATGDKKKKKKKNKNKNKAKASTESTTAAPAAPISGNVKPTVPIAEQFPNKNFPEGEILMHPKFTDDRMAKDRFTSEEKRTLDRLHEDIYAELRQAAEAHRQTRKYIQNWVKPGMTMIEICEELESTARRLIGEKGLEAGLAFPTGCSRNHCAAHYTPNAGDPTVLEYDDVCKIDFGTHINGRIIDCAFTLTFNPKYDKLKEAVRDATNTGIREAGIDVRLCDIGAAIQEVMESYEIELDGKTYQVKSIRNLNGHSISPYRIHAGKTVPIVKGGESTRMEENEFYAIETFGSTGRGVVHDDMDVSHYMKNFDLQYVPIKLQSSKSLLNTINKNFGTLAFCKRWLDRAGATRYQMALKDLCDKGAVEAYPPLCDVKGSYTAQYEHTIMLRPTCKEVVSRGTDY
;
A
#
# COMPACT_ATOMS: atom_id res chain seq x y z
N MET A 1 63.76 26.92 -57.74
CA MET A 1 63.56 25.76 -56.85
C MET A 1 62.41 26.08 -55.92
N ASN A 2 61.25 25.46 -56.11
CA ASN A 2 60.00 25.91 -55.50
C ASN A 2 59.59 24.96 -54.36
N ILE A 3 59.98 25.32 -53.14
CA ILE A 3 59.80 24.54 -51.90
C ILE A 3 58.31 24.44 -51.49
N GLY A 4 57.41 25.22 -52.11
CA GLY A 4 55.98 25.23 -51.80
C GLY A 4 55.19 24.01 -52.29
N ALA A 5 55.66 23.28 -53.31
CA ALA A 5 54.93 22.14 -53.85
C ALA A 5 55.05 20.88 -52.97
N PHE A 6 56.21 20.66 -52.35
CA PHE A 6 56.48 19.48 -51.54
C PHE A 6 55.71 19.47 -50.20
N TYR A 7 55.43 20.65 -49.64
CA TYR A 7 54.70 20.76 -48.37
C TYR A 7 53.20 20.47 -48.50
N LYS A 8 52.61 20.76 -49.67
CA LYS A 8 51.17 20.55 -49.91
C LYS A 8 50.82 19.08 -50.10
N ASP A 9 51.66 18.34 -50.81
CA ASP A 9 51.44 16.90 -51.06
C ASP A 9 51.71 16.06 -49.80
N THR A 10 52.67 16.47 -48.97
CA THR A 10 52.98 15.76 -47.71
C THR A 10 51.87 15.96 -46.67
N MET A 11 51.30 17.17 -46.56
CA MET A 11 50.16 17.45 -45.66
C MET A 11 48.88 16.74 -46.11
N ALA A 12 48.63 16.64 -47.42
CA ALA A 12 47.48 15.91 -47.97
C ALA A 12 47.58 14.38 -47.72
N ALA A 13 48.79 13.82 -47.79
CA ALA A 13 49.05 12.42 -47.47
C ALA A 13 48.84 12.12 -45.98
N VAL A 14 49.31 13.00 -45.08
CA VAL A 14 49.10 12.88 -43.63
C VAL A 14 47.61 13.01 -43.28
N TYR A 15 46.88 13.94 -43.91
CA TYR A 15 45.44 14.07 -43.72
C TYR A 15 44.66 12.83 -44.16
N ARG A 16 45.03 12.21 -45.29
CA ARG A 16 44.39 10.98 -45.77
C ARG A 16 44.69 9.78 -44.86
N VAL A 17 45.90 9.67 -44.33
CA VAL A 17 46.25 8.60 -43.38
C VAL A 17 45.52 8.81 -42.05
N CYS A 18 45.40 10.04 -41.55
CA CYS A 18 44.63 10.33 -40.34
C CYS A 18 43.12 10.06 -40.53
N ILE A 19 42.54 10.39 -41.68
CA ILE A 19 41.13 10.08 -41.97
C ILE A 19 40.91 8.56 -42.03
N ILE A 20 41.82 7.81 -42.66
CA ILE A 20 41.73 6.33 -42.70
C ILE A 20 41.90 5.75 -41.30
N PHE A 21 42.82 6.27 -40.48
CA PHE A 21 43.01 5.82 -39.10
C PHE A 21 41.81 6.11 -38.20
N VAL A 22 41.18 7.29 -38.34
CA VAL A 22 39.96 7.66 -37.61
C VAL A 22 38.77 6.83 -38.11
N SER A 23 38.68 6.56 -39.41
CA SER A 23 37.62 5.71 -39.99
C SER A 23 37.75 4.26 -39.52
N VAL A 24 38.98 3.74 -39.43
CA VAL A 24 39.26 2.38 -38.93
C VAL A 24 39.07 2.32 -37.41
N LEU A 25 39.41 3.36 -36.64
CA LEU A 25 39.06 3.41 -35.21
C LEU A 25 37.56 3.51 -34.98
N CYS A 26 36.82 4.24 -35.82
CA CYS A 26 35.36 4.30 -35.76
C CYS A 26 34.72 2.96 -36.16
N ILE A 27 35.28 2.24 -37.14
CA ILE A 27 34.80 0.90 -37.52
C ILE A 27 35.14 -0.13 -36.42
N VAL A 28 36.32 -0.05 -35.79
CA VAL A 28 36.69 -0.93 -34.66
C VAL A 28 35.85 -0.61 -33.41
N ALA A 29 35.53 0.67 -33.15
CA ALA A 29 34.60 1.09 -32.10
C ALA A 29 33.13 0.75 -32.40
N MET A 30 32.75 0.60 -33.68
CA MET A 30 31.42 0.12 -34.09
C MET A 30 31.30 -1.41 -34.17
N THR A 31 32.40 -2.15 -34.01
CA THR A 31 32.41 -3.62 -33.97
C THR A 31 32.56 -4.22 -32.57
N GLU A 32 32.51 -3.41 -31.51
CA GLU A 32 32.00 -3.93 -30.23
C GLU A 32 30.49 -4.12 -30.40
N LEU A 33 30.10 -5.29 -30.90
CA LEU A 33 28.78 -5.86 -30.63
C LEU A 33 28.55 -5.65 -29.13
N HIS A 34 27.70 -4.69 -28.76
CA HIS A 34 27.17 -4.58 -27.41
C HIS A 34 26.40 -5.88 -27.17
N GLU A 35 27.09 -6.92 -26.69
CA GLU A 35 26.44 -8.05 -26.05
C GLU A 35 25.62 -7.44 -24.91
N LYS A 36 24.28 -7.50 -25.02
CA LYS A 36 23.39 -7.12 -23.92
C LYS A 36 23.92 -7.81 -22.66
N PRO A 37 24.14 -7.09 -21.55
CA PRO A 37 24.72 -7.67 -20.37
C PRO A 37 23.88 -8.86 -19.91
N LYS A 38 24.52 -10.03 -19.80
CA LYS A 38 23.86 -11.23 -19.28
C LYS A 38 23.42 -10.95 -17.84
N PHE A 39 22.12 -11.07 -17.56
CA PHE A 39 21.60 -10.88 -16.21
C PHE A 39 22.16 -11.94 -15.27
N GLN A 40 22.74 -11.48 -14.15
CA GLN A 40 23.16 -12.37 -13.08
C GLN A 40 22.03 -12.45 -12.05
N TYR A 41 21.28 -13.54 -12.11
CA TYR A 41 20.20 -13.80 -11.17
C TYR A 41 20.74 -14.24 -9.80
N PRO A 42 20.05 -13.91 -8.68
CA PRO A 42 20.36 -14.45 -7.37
C PRO A 42 20.42 -15.99 -7.38
N GLU A 43 21.37 -16.56 -6.63
CA GLU A 43 21.45 -18.01 -6.49
C GLU A 43 20.38 -18.49 -5.51
N VAL A 44 19.38 -19.21 -6.03
CA VAL A 44 18.30 -19.78 -5.23
C VAL A 44 18.61 -21.23 -4.91
N ARG A 45 18.63 -21.59 -3.62
CA ARG A 45 18.88 -22.97 -3.19
C ARG A 45 17.85 -23.92 -3.80
N ARG A 46 18.30 -25.13 -4.14
CA ARG A 46 17.45 -26.22 -4.61
C ARG A 46 17.56 -27.40 -3.65
N ASP A 47 16.41 -27.92 -3.22
CA ASP A 47 16.33 -29.15 -2.44
C ASP A 47 15.84 -30.31 -3.32
N GLU A 48 16.79 -30.96 -4.00
CA GLU A 48 16.47 -32.07 -4.91
C GLU A 48 15.92 -33.32 -4.19
N SER A 49 15.88 -33.32 -2.85
CA SER A 49 15.30 -34.42 -2.08
C SER A 49 13.78 -34.35 -1.97
N VAL A 50 13.17 -33.19 -2.25
CA VAL A 50 11.72 -33.00 -2.17
C VAL A 50 11.07 -33.51 -3.46
N VAL A 51 10.48 -34.69 -3.37
CA VAL A 51 9.76 -35.35 -4.47
C VAL A 51 8.46 -35.92 -3.94
N ASP A 52 7.35 -35.50 -4.53
CA ASP A 52 6.03 -36.06 -4.27
C ASP A 52 5.68 -37.16 -5.29
N ASP A 53 4.85 -38.12 -4.90
CA ASP A 53 4.30 -39.15 -5.79
C ASP A 53 2.81 -38.89 -6.01
N TYR A 54 2.45 -38.60 -7.25
CA TYR A 54 1.07 -38.46 -7.68
C TYR A 54 0.74 -39.59 -8.65
N TYR A 55 0.00 -40.60 -8.18
CA TYR A 55 -0.45 -41.73 -8.99
C TYR A 55 0.69 -42.48 -9.73
N GLY A 56 1.86 -42.57 -9.10
CA GLY A 56 3.08 -43.18 -9.65
C GLY A 56 3.98 -42.21 -10.42
N VAL A 57 3.56 -40.94 -10.60
CA VAL A 57 4.38 -39.89 -11.23
C VAL A 57 5.17 -39.16 -10.16
N LYS A 58 6.50 -39.23 -10.25
CA LYS A 58 7.41 -38.51 -9.36
C LYS A 58 7.52 -37.05 -9.81
N VAL A 59 7.12 -36.12 -8.95
CA VAL A 59 7.20 -34.68 -9.22
C VAL A 59 8.14 -34.03 -8.20
N ALA A 60 9.25 -33.48 -8.68
CA ALA A 60 10.20 -32.75 -7.84
C ALA A 60 9.69 -31.33 -7.55
N ASP A 61 9.87 -30.87 -6.31
CA ASP A 61 9.54 -29.51 -5.89
C ASP A 61 10.72 -28.89 -5.10
N PRO A 62 11.83 -28.57 -5.80
CA PRO A 62 13.09 -28.18 -5.17
C PRO A 62 13.03 -26.85 -4.41
N TYR A 63 11.95 -26.09 -4.58
CA TYR A 63 11.73 -24.78 -3.95
C TYR A 63 10.61 -24.80 -2.90
N ARG A 64 10.21 -25.99 -2.42
CA ARG A 64 9.17 -26.18 -1.40
C ARG A 64 9.37 -25.30 -0.16
N TYR A 65 10.61 -25.04 0.22
CA TYR A 65 10.93 -24.19 1.38
C TYR A 65 10.47 -22.73 1.23
N LEU A 66 10.23 -22.25 -0.01
CA LEU A 66 9.68 -20.91 -0.26
C LEU A 66 8.19 -20.79 0.13
N GLU A 67 7.56 -21.89 0.54
CA GLU A 67 6.20 -21.89 1.10
C GLU A 67 6.17 -21.50 2.59
N ASP A 68 7.31 -21.54 3.29
CA ASP A 68 7.44 -20.99 4.65
C ASP A 68 7.74 -19.50 4.59
N LEU A 69 6.67 -18.70 4.48
CA LEU A 69 6.71 -17.24 4.37
C LEU A 69 7.32 -16.55 5.60
N THR A 70 7.50 -17.26 6.71
CA THR A 70 8.07 -16.71 7.95
C THR A 70 9.58 -16.96 8.07
N SER A 71 10.15 -17.76 7.18
CA SER A 71 11.57 -18.12 7.23
C SER A 71 12.50 -16.96 6.86
N GLU A 72 13.66 -16.91 7.50
CA GLU A 72 14.73 -15.97 7.14
C GLU A 72 15.20 -16.18 5.69
N GLU A 73 15.19 -17.43 5.21
CA GLU A 73 15.57 -17.77 3.84
C GLU A 73 14.63 -17.12 2.81
N VAL A 74 13.32 -17.12 3.06
CA VAL A 74 12.34 -16.41 2.22
C VAL A 74 12.52 -14.89 2.32
N SER A 75 12.73 -14.35 3.52
CA SER A 75 13.01 -12.91 3.69
C SER A 75 14.23 -12.46 2.86
N ASN A 76 15.29 -13.26 2.83
CA ASN A 76 16.49 -12.97 2.04
C ASN A 76 16.24 -13.14 0.54
N PHE A 77 15.52 -14.19 0.13
CA PHE A 77 15.08 -14.35 -1.25
C PHE A 77 14.30 -13.12 -1.76
N ILE A 78 13.35 -12.61 -0.97
CA ILE A 78 12.56 -11.42 -1.31
C ILE A 78 13.47 -10.21 -1.51
N LYS A 79 14.42 -9.97 -0.59
CA LYS A 79 15.36 -8.84 -0.66
C LYS A 79 16.23 -8.91 -1.91
N GLU A 80 16.81 -10.07 -2.21
CA GLU A 80 17.70 -10.25 -3.36
C GLU A 80 16.96 -10.10 -4.69
N GLN A 81 15.77 -10.66 -4.80
CA GLN A 81 14.94 -10.54 -6.00
C GLN A 81 14.45 -9.10 -6.22
N ASN A 82 13.99 -8.42 -5.17
CA ASN A 82 13.63 -7.01 -5.26
C ASN A 82 14.84 -6.14 -5.62
N ALA A 83 16.02 -6.39 -5.03
CA ALA A 83 17.23 -5.65 -5.36
C ALA A 83 17.61 -5.77 -6.85
N LEU A 84 17.48 -6.97 -7.43
CA LEU A 84 17.69 -7.18 -8.87
C LEU A 84 16.72 -6.33 -9.71
N THR A 85 15.43 -6.43 -9.42
CA THR A 85 14.38 -5.73 -10.18
C THR A 85 14.49 -4.20 -9.99
N ASP A 86 14.74 -3.73 -8.78
CA ASP A 86 14.90 -2.32 -8.47
C ASP A 86 16.14 -1.73 -9.13
N GLN A 87 17.24 -2.49 -9.16
CA GLN A 87 18.44 -2.09 -9.88
C GLN A 87 18.18 -1.99 -11.38
N TYR A 88 17.42 -2.91 -11.97
CA TYR A 88 17.04 -2.84 -13.38
C TYR A 88 16.20 -1.57 -13.63
N LEU A 89 15.10 -1.39 -12.89
CA LEU A 89 14.19 -0.25 -13.08
C LEU A 89 14.86 1.12 -12.82
N ALA A 90 15.77 1.20 -11.83
CA ALA A 90 16.42 2.45 -11.44
C ALA A 90 17.45 2.96 -12.46
N GLN A 91 17.95 2.10 -13.35
CA GLN A 91 18.89 2.51 -14.41
C GLN A 91 18.22 3.35 -15.50
N HIS A 92 16.88 3.38 -15.53
CA HIS A 92 16.11 4.00 -16.61
C HIS A 92 15.45 5.31 -16.17
N SER A 93 15.84 6.40 -16.82
CA SER A 93 15.39 7.76 -16.49
C SER A 93 13.92 8.04 -16.84
N VAL A 94 13.27 7.14 -17.60
CA VAL A 94 11.89 7.28 -18.06
C VAL A 94 10.84 7.09 -16.95
N LYS A 95 11.18 6.39 -15.86
CA LYS A 95 10.24 6.08 -14.76
C LYS A 95 9.53 7.32 -14.21
N THR A 96 10.28 8.38 -13.90
CA THR A 96 9.70 9.64 -13.39
C THR A 96 8.76 10.31 -14.39
N GLN A 97 9.06 10.23 -15.69
CA GLN A 97 8.20 10.81 -16.73
C GLN A 97 6.87 10.05 -16.83
N ILE A 98 6.94 8.72 -16.81
CA ILE A 98 5.77 7.83 -16.82
C ILE A 98 4.92 8.06 -15.56
N GLU A 99 5.55 8.13 -14.39
CA GLU A 99 4.88 8.37 -13.11
C GLU A 99 4.11 9.70 -13.13
N ASN A 100 4.71 10.77 -13.65
CA ASN A 100 4.03 12.06 -13.83
C ASN A 100 2.82 11.94 -14.78
N LYS A 101 2.93 11.19 -15.88
CA LYS A 101 1.80 10.97 -16.80
C LYS A 101 0.68 10.14 -16.19
N LEU A 102 1.02 9.14 -15.38
CA LEU A 102 0.04 8.42 -14.58
C LEU A 102 -0.62 9.36 -13.57
N MET A 103 0.15 10.13 -12.80
CA MET A 103 -0.41 11.11 -11.85
C MET A 103 -1.36 12.10 -12.53
N GLU A 104 -1.00 12.67 -13.69
CA GLU A 104 -1.87 13.51 -14.51
C GLU A 104 -3.19 12.80 -14.87
N ALA A 105 -3.11 11.53 -15.31
CA ALA A 105 -4.29 10.74 -15.71
C ALA A 105 -5.17 10.30 -14.52
N TYR A 106 -4.61 10.13 -13.33
CA TYR A 106 -5.37 9.84 -12.11
C TYR A 106 -5.99 11.12 -11.52
N ASN A 107 -5.44 12.29 -11.77
CA ASN A 107 -5.86 13.54 -11.13
C ASN A 107 -7.13 14.14 -11.74
N TYR A 108 -8.26 13.46 -11.51
CA TYR A 108 -9.60 13.94 -11.81
C TYR A 108 -10.57 13.52 -10.70
N PRO A 109 -11.60 14.32 -10.41
CA PRO A 109 -12.63 13.97 -9.43
C PRO A 109 -13.38 12.69 -9.81
N LYS A 110 -13.46 11.74 -8.88
CA LYS A 110 -14.17 10.46 -9.04
C LYS A 110 -15.35 10.42 -8.09
N TYR A 111 -16.44 9.83 -8.56
CA TYR A 111 -17.69 9.72 -7.82
C TYR A 111 -18.24 8.30 -7.94
N GLY A 112 -18.66 7.74 -6.81
CA GLY A 112 -19.54 6.58 -6.74
C GLY A 112 -20.98 6.96 -7.08
N VAL A 113 -21.85 5.96 -7.16
CA VAL A 113 -23.30 6.20 -7.29
C VAL A 113 -23.86 6.68 -5.94
N PRO A 114 -24.72 7.72 -5.92
CA PRO A 114 -25.43 8.11 -4.70
C PRO A 114 -26.27 6.95 -4.16
N SER A 115 -26.17 6.71 -2.86
CA SER A 115 -26.95 5.70 -2.16
C SER A 115 -27.83 6.37 -1.11
N ARG A 116 -29.14 6.11 -1.14
CA ARG A 116 -30.09 6.79 -0.26
C ARG A 116 -30.41 5.96 0.97
N TYR A 117 -30.20 6.54 2.15
CA TYR A 117 -30.57 5.95 3.43
C TYR A 117 -31.31 7.00 4.25
N GLY A 118 -32.54 6.66 4.66
CA GLY A 118 -33.48 7.64 5.19
C GLY A 118 -33.74 8.78 4.19
N SER A 119 -33.59 10.02 4.64
CA SER A 119 -33.76 11.22 3.82
C SER A 119 -32.49 11.66 3.09
N ARG A 120 -31.32 11.07 3.38
CA ARG A 120 -30.01 11.57 2.92
C ARG A 120 -29.39 10.67 1.86
N TYR A 121 -28.49 11.26 1.08
CA TYR A 121 -27.67 10.57 0.09
C TYR A 121 -26.23 10.45 0.57
N TYR A 122 -25.63 9.29 0.34
CA TYR A 122 -24.25 8.99 0.66
C TYR A 122 -23.49 8.59 -0.61
N THR A 123 -22.35 9.23 -0.83
CA THR A 123 -21.57 9.09 -2.07
C THR A 123 -20.09 8.97 -1.72
N ALA A 124 -19.44 7.89 -2.19
CA ALA A 124 -17.98 7.79 -2.17
C ALA A 124 -17.37 8.72 -3.22
N MET A 125 -16.37 9.51 -2.84
CA MET A 125 -15.74 10.50 -3.72
C MET A 125 -14.22 10.53 -3.53
N ASN A 126 -13.52 10.86 -4.60
CA ASN A 126 -12.08 11.10 -4.59
C ASN A 126 -11.80 12.42 -5.31
N THR A 127 -11.06 13.33 -4.70
CA THR A 127 -10.71 14.60 -5.35
C THR A 127 -9.75 14.41 -6.54
N GLY A 128 -9.06 13.27 -6.61
CA GLY A 128 -8.14 12.93 -7.69
C GLY A 128 -7.09 11.93 -7.24
N LEU A 129 -6.31 12.35 -6.25
CA LEU A 129 -5.11 11.65 -5.79
C LEU A 129 -5.17 11.21 -4.33
N GLN A 130 -6.35 11.30 -3.68
CA GLN A 130 -6.52 10.74 -2.34
C GLN A 130 -6.26 9.23 -2.38
N ASN A 131 -5.61 8.71 -1.34
CA ASN A 131 -5.26 7.30 -1.29
C ASN A 131 -6.50 6.41 -1.30
N GLN A 132 -7.53 6.80 -0.56
CA GLN A 132 -8.83 6.15 -0.50
C GLN A 132 -9.96 7.15 -0.77
N ASP A 133 -11.08 6.62 -1.25
CA ASP A 133 -12.31 7.41 -1.44
C ASP A 133 -12.89 7.81 -0.08
N VAL A 134 -13.36 9.05 0.01
CA VAL A 134 -14.03 9.62 1.18
C VAL A 134 -15.54 9.49 1.01
N ILE A 135 -16.25 9.12 2.06
CA ILE A 135 -17.71 9.06 2.04
C ILE A 135 -18.26 10.43 2.41
N TYR A 136 -19.07 10.98 1.52
CA TYR A 136 -19.79 12.23 1.73
C TYR A 136 -21.28 11.98 1.93
N VAL A 137 -21.95 12.91 2.62
CA VAL A 137 -23.39 12.96 2.81
C VAL A 137 -23.98 14.26 2.24
N GLN A 138 -25.18 14.17 1.69
CA GLN A 138 -26.00 15.30 1.20
C GLN A 138 -27.46 15.13 1.64
N ASP A 139 -28.17 16.24 1.87
CA ASP A 139 -29.61 16.19 2.20
C ASP A 139 -30.48 16.01 0.95
N SER A 140 -30.02 16.50 -0.20
CA SER A 140 -30.56 16.22 -1.53
C SER A 140 -29.42 16.05 -2.55
N LEU A 141 -29.73 15.49 -3.73
CA LEU A 141 -28.74 15.25 -4.79
C LEU A 141 -28.03 16.52 -5.29
N HIS A 142 -28.61 17.70 -5.05
CA HIS A 142 -28.11 18.98 -5.52
C HIS A 142 -27.45 19.83 -4.43
N ASP A 143 -27.53 19.40 -3.17
CA ASP A 143 -26.91 20.13 -2.06
C ASP A 143 -25.40 19.91 -2.01
N GLU A 144 -24.69 20.71 -1.20
CA GLU A 144 -23.26 20.55 -1.02
C GLU A 144 -22.91 19.24 -0.28
N HIS A 145 -21.78 18.64 -0.68
CA HIS A 145 -21.26 17.42 -0.06
C HIS A 145 -20.57 17.76 1.26
N ARG A 146 -20.93 17.05 2.33
CA ARG A 146 -20.26 17.13 3.64
C ARG A 146 -19.58 15.80 3.95
N VAL A 147 -18.36 15.83 4.49
CA VAL A 147 -17.65 14.59 4.85
C VAL A 147 -18.46 13.85 5.90
N PHE A 148 -18.74 12.57 5.65
CA PHE A 148 -19.36 11.66 6.60
C PHE A 148 -18.31 10.74 7.23
N PHE A 149 -17.44 10.15 6.41
CA PHE A 149 -16.36 9.27 6.87
C PHE A 149 -15.16 9.32 5.94
N ASP A 150 -13.97 9.56 6.49
CA ASP A 150 -12.71 9.63 5.75
C ASP A 150 -11.76 8.49 6.15
N PRO A 151 -11.59 7.43 5.33
CA PRO A 151 -10.62 6.38 5.59
C PRO A 151 -9.17 6.87 5.63
N ASN A 152 -8.84 7.97 4.93
CA ASN A 152 -7.49 8.52 4.91
C ASN A 152 -7.06 9.09 6.28
N ALA A 153 -8.02 9.41 7.16
CA ALA A 153 -7.73 9.81 8.53
C ALA A 153 -7.29 8.63 9.42
N LEU A 154 -7.50 7.38 8.99
CA LEU A 154 -7.17 6.19 9.78
C LEU A 154 -5.76 5.66 9.52
N SER A 155 -5.10 6.04 8.42
CA SER A 155 -3.75 5.60 8.10
C SER A 155 -3.04 6.61 7.20
N THR A 156 -1.79 6.95 7.57
CA THR A 156 -0.98 7.94 6.85
C THR A 156 -0.52 7.46 5.47
N ASP A 157 -0.36 6.14 5.29
CA ASP A 157 -0.03 5.50 4.01
C ASP A 157 -1.28 5.07 3.21
N GLY A 158 -2.48 5.34 3.73
CA GLY A 158 -3.76 5.00 3.13
C GLY A 158 -4.06 3.50 3.03
N THR A 159 -3.38 2.64 3.79
CA THR A 159 -3.54 1.18 3.74
C THR A 159 -4.79 0.66 4.44
N ILE A 160 -5.58 1.52 5.08
CA ILE A 160 -6.92 1.20 5.62
C ILE A 160 -7.98 1.73 4.67
N TYR A 161 -8.91 0.87 4.27
CA TYR A 161 -10.01 1.24 3.37
C TYR A 161 -11.35 0.72 3.86
N LEU A 162 -12.41 1.43 3.51
CA LEU A 162 -13.80 1.04 3.77
C LEU A 162 -14.27 0.07 2.69
N SER A 163 -14.62 -1.15 3.09
CA SER A 163 -15.11 -2.19 2.18
C SER A 163 -16.63 -2.30 2.14
N GLU A 164 -17.33 -1.95 3.23
CA GLU A 164 -18.79 -1.96 3.28
C GLU A 164 -19.31 -0.94 4.29
N MET A 165 -20.39 -0.24 3.95
CA MET A 165 -21.11 0.68 4.83
C MET A 165 -22.59 0.31 4.79
N ILE A 166 -23.14 -0.11 5.92
CA ILE A 166 -24.51 -0.62 5.99
C ILE A 166 -25.24 0.02 7.17
N PHE A 167 -26.31 0.72 6.85
CA PHE A 167 -27.20 1.34 7.84
C PHE A 167 -28.19 0.32 8.39
N SER A 168 -28.49 0.50 9.67
CA SER A 168 -29.74 0.04 10.31
C SER A 168 -30.97 0.54 9.54
N GLN A 169 -32.12 -0.09 9.77
CA GLN A 169 -33.32 0.18 8.98
C GLN A 169 -33.86 1.60 9.19
N ASP A 170 -33.80 2.10 10.42
CA ASP A 170 -34.14 3.49 10.78
C ASP A 170 -33.08 4.49 10.28
N GLY A 171 -31.85 4.03 10.08
CA GLY A 171 -30.73 4.82 9.61
C GLY A 171 -29.92 5.48 10.73
N ASP A 172 -30.19 5.16 12.00
CA ASP A 172 -29.59 5.81 13.15
C ASP A 172 -28.17 5.29 13.46
N VAL A 173 -27.92 4.02 13.17
CA VAL A 173 -26.61 3.36 13.33
C VAL A 173 -26.08 2.87 12.00
N VAL A 174 -24.79 3.08 11.75
CA VAL A 174 -24.08 2.55 10.59
C VAL A 174 -22.98 1.58 11.02
N ALA A 175 -22.94 0.42 10.37
CA ALA A 175 -21.84 -0.52 10.48
C ALA A 175 -20.81 -0.25 9.36
N LEU A 176 -19.56 -0.02 9.74
CA LEU A 176 -18.42 0.23 8.86
C LEU A 176 -17.49 -0.98 8.87
N SER A 177 -17.40 -1.67 7.73
CA SER A 177 -16.46 -2.76 7.51
C SER A 177 -15.14 -2.20 6.94
N LEU A 178 -14.06 -2.34 7.69
CA LEU A 178 -12.73 -1.85 7.35
C LEU A 178 -11.77 -3.02 7.07
N ASN A 179 -10.92 -2.86 6.07
CA ASN A 179 -9.82 -3.76 5.76
C ASN A 179 -8.50 -3.00 5.91
N SER A 180 -7.42 -3.69 6.23
CA SER A 180 -6.09 -3.09 6.40
C SER A 180 -5.01 -3.85 5.64
N LYS A 181 -3.98 -3.14 5.18
CA LYS A 181 -2.77 -3.69 4.54
C LYS A 181 -3.04 -4.58 3.32
N GLY A 182 -4.22 -4.43 2.70
CA GLY A 182 -4.65 -5.25 1.55
C GLY A 182 -5.09 -6.68 1.91
N LEU A 183 -5.18 -7.02 3.19
CA LEU A 183 -5.66 -8.33 3.66
C LEU A 183 -7.18 -8.45 3.46
N ASP A 184 -7.65 -9.67 3.23
CA ASP A 184 -9.08 -9.98 3.15
C ASP A 184 -9.81 -9.90 4.51
N TRP A 185 -9.05 -9.85 5.61
CA TRP A 185 -9.59 -9.70 6.97
C TRP A 185 -10.22 -8.33 7.20
N LYS A 186 -11.37 -8.36 7.87
CA LYS A 186 -12.21 -7.21 8.15
C LYS A 186 -12.36 -6.99 9.64
N THR A 187 -12.43 -5.71 10.03
CA THR A 187 -13.00 -5.28 11.30
C THR A 187 -14.30 -4.53 11.04
N VAL A 188 -15.28 -4.66 11.93
CA VAL A 188 -16.53 -3.90 11.85
C VAL A 188 -16.62 -2.98 13.04
N ARG A 189 -16.79 -1.68 12.78
CA ARG A 189 -17.06 -0.62 13.76
C ARG A 189 -18.47 -0.09 13.56
N PHE A 190 -19.05 0.51 14.59
CA PHE A 190 -20.37 1.12 14.51
C PHE A 190 -20.30 2.61 14.84
N LEU A 191 -21.05 3.42 14.10
CA LEU A 191 -21.19 4.86 14.35
C LEU A 191 -22.66 5.23 14.48
N ASN A 192 -22.95 6.24 15.28
CA ASN A 192 -24.20 6.97 15.18
C ASN A 192 -24.17 7.81 13.90
N ALA A 193 -25.14 7.59 13.00
CA ALA A 193 -25.17 8.22 11.68
C ALA A 193 -25.45 9.74 11.71
N SER A 194 -26.00 10.26 12.82
CA SER A 194 -26.31 11.68 12.97
C SER A 194 -25.19 12.46 13.65
N THR A 195 -24.55 11.88 14.68
CA THR A 195 -23.50 12.56 15.45
C THR A 195 -22.09 12.21 14.97
N GLY A 196 -21.91 11.06 14.30
CA GLY A 196 -20.61 10.51 13.95
C GLY A 196 -19.88 9.86 15.14
N GLU A 197 -20.49 9.81 16.33
CA GLU A 197 -19.90 9.20 17.51
C GLU A 197 -19.78 7.68 17.34
N GLU A 198 -18.65 7.12 17.75
CA GLU A 198 -18.41 5.69 17.67
C GLU A 198 -18.99 4.93 18.86
N PHE A 199 -19.46 3.72 18.59
CA PHE A 199 -19.76 2.74 19.63
C PHE A 199 -18.46 2.06 20.09
N PRO A 200 -18.37 1.64 21.37
CA PRO A 200 -17.15 1.09 21.95
C PRO A 200 -16.77 -0.29 21.41
N GLU A 201 -17.73 -1.06 20.89
CA GLU A 201 -17.49 -2.40 20.35
C GLU A 201 -16.81 -2.41 18.97
N THR A 202 -16.05 -3.46 18.69
CA THR A 202 -15.46 -3.74 17.38
C THR A 202 -15.48 -5.24 17.13
N LEU A 203 -16.01 -5.65 15.98
CA LEU A 203 -16.03 -7.07 15.60
C LEU A 203 -14.78 -7.41 14.78
N ARG A 204 -14.17 -8.55 15.10
CA ARG A 204 -12.93 -9.05 14.48
C ARG A 204 -13.11 -10.45 13.91
N ASN A 205 -12.07 -10.96 13.27
CA ASN A 205 -12.02 -12.29 12.65
C ASN A 205 -13.07 -12.51 11.55
N ILE A 206 -13.45 -11.42 10.89
CA ILE A 206 -14.43 -11.43 9.81
C ILE A 206 -13.67 -11.53 8.49
N LYS A 207 -13.95 -12.57 7.72
CA LYS A 207 -13.41 -12.75 6.37
C LYS A 207 -14.48 -13.43 5.53
N PHE A 208 -14.62 -13.03 4.26
CA PHE A 208 -15.66 -13.53 3.34
C PHE A 208 -17.10 -13.45 3.86
N SER A 209 -17.42 -12.45 4.71
CA SER A 209 -18.77 -12.21 5.23
C SER A 209 -19.37 -10.91 4.69
N LYS A 210 -20.68 -10.95 4.45
CA LYS A 210 -21.58 -9.81 4.42
C LYS A 210 -22.03 -9.43 5.83
N ILE A 211 -22.73 -8.31 5.94
CA ILE A 211 -23.43 -7.87 7.16
C ILE A 211 -24.90 -7.67 6.80
N ALA A 212 -25.81 -8.05 7.71
CA ALA A 212 -27.23 -7.77 7.57
C ALA A 212 -27.81 -7.32 8.91
N TRP A 213 -28.56 -6.22 8.93
CA TRP A 213 -29.25 -5.77 10.13
C TRP A 213 -30.53 -6.57 10.37
N SER A 214 -30.85 -6.81 11.64
CA SER A 214 -32.22 -7.12 12.03
C SER A 214 -33.11 -5.88 11.83
N LEU A 215 -34.38 -6.10 11.49
CA LEU A 215 -35.31 -4.99 11.22
C LEU A 215 -35.61 -4.16 12.47
N ASP A 216 -35.47 -4.74 13.66
CA ASP A 216 -35.63 -4.04 14.95
C ASP A 216 -34.44 -3.14 15.33
N GLY A 217 -33.37 -3.11 14.52
CA GLY A 217 -32.19 -2.27 14.75
C GLY A 217 -31.32 -2.70 15.94
N LEU A 218 -31.63 -3.82 16.61
CA LEU A 218 -30.93 -4.23 17.82
C LEU A 218 -29.56 -4.88 17.56
N GLY A 219 -29.24 -5.26 16.32
CA GLY A 219 -28.02 -6.00 16.02
C GLY A 219 -27.83 -6.38 14.55
N ILE A 220 -26.73 -7.07 14.29
CA ILE A 220 -26.34 -7.54 12.95
C ILE A 220 -26.04 -9.03 12.91
N PHE A 221 -26.38 -9.64 11.77
CA PHE A 221 -25.88 -10.95 11.36
C PHE A 221 -24.53 -10.79 10.69
N TYR A 222 -23.56 -11.60 11.08
CA TYR A 222 -22.21 -11.62 10.48
C TYR A 222 -21.57 -13.00 10.63
N ALA A 223 -20.68 -13.37 9.71
CA ALA A 223 -19.92 -14.61 9.80
C ALA A 223 -18.44 -14.35 10.09
N CYS A 224 -17.85 -15.16 10.96
CA CYS A 224 -16.46 -15.05 11.38
C CYS A 224 -15.81 -16.42 11.56
N TYR A 225 -14.49 -16.41 11.71
CA TYR A 225 -13.67 -17.59 11.98
C TYR A 225 -13.23 -17.61 13.44
N SER A 226 -13.07 -18.81 14.02
CA SER A 226 -12.83 -19.01 15.46
C SER A 226 -11.37 -18.76 15.90
N ASN A 227 -10.58 -18.03 15.11
CA ASN A 227 -9.10 -17.91 15.14
C ASN A 227 -8.34 -19.21 14.81
N PHE A 228 -7.25 -19.08 14.03
CA PHE A 228 -5.95 -19.77 14.08
C PHE A 228 -5.22 -19.61 12.72
N ASP A 229 -3.95 -19.19 12.80
CA ASP A 229 -2.95 -18.96 11.73
C ASP A 229 -3.48 -18.70 10.29
N ALA A 230 -3.76 -17.42 10.00
CA ALA A 230 -4.41 -16.92 8.79
C ALA A 230 -3.76 -17.33 7.44
N MET A 231 -2.51 -17.78 7.46
CA MET A 231 -1.74 -18.13 6.25
C MET A 231 -1.77 -19.62 5.90
N THR A 232 -2.11 -20.51 6.84
CA THR A 232 -2.07 -21.97 6.61
C THR A 232 -3.46 -22.60 6.48
N SER A 233 -4.42 -22.27 7.36
CA SER A 233 -5.81 -22.77 7.26
C SER A 233 -6.80 -21.88 8.00
N LEU A 234 -7.91 -21.51 7.35
CA LEU A 234 -8.92 -20.62 7.94
C LEU A 234 -9.83 -21.30 8.98
N GLY A 235 -9.86 -22.63 9.06
CA GLY A 235 -10.84 -23.38 9.86
C GLY A 235 -12.29 -23.20 9.37
N SER A 236 -13.27 -23.59 10.20
CA SER A 236 -14.70 -23.48 9.86
C SER A 236 -15.24 -22.06 10.08
N GLN A 237 -15.94 -21.51 9.08
CA GLN A 237 -16.68 -20.26 9.25
C GLN A 237 -17.98 -20.51 10.00
N LYS A 238 -18.38 -19.56 10.85
CA LYS A 238 -19.61 -19.64 11.66
C LYS A 238 -20.43 -18.37 11.50
N LEU A 239 -21.76 -18.49 11.50
CA LEU A 239 -22.69 -17.36 11.45
C LEU A 239 -23.15 -16.99 12.85
N TYR A 240 -22.96 -15.73 13.21
CA TYR A 240 -23.29 -15.13 14.50
C TYR A 240 -24.31 -14.00 14.35
N TYR A 241 -24.94 -13.67 15.48
CA TYR A 241 -25.67 -12.42 15.67
C TYR A 241 -25.01 -11.60 16.78
N HIS A 242 -24.61 -10.38 16.43
CA HIS A 242 -24.06 -9.39 17.35
C HIS A 242 -25.15 -8.41 17.78
N ARG A 243 -25.22 -8.09 19.07
CA ARG A 243 -26.13 -7.08 19.62
C ARG A 243 -25.38 -5.78 19.90
N ILE A 244 -25.93 -4.67 19.44
CA ILE A 244 -25.34 -3.34 19.68
C ILE A 244 -25.24 -3.09 21.19
N GLY A 245 -24.10 -2.55 21.62
CA GLY A 245 -23.75 -2.29 23.02
C GLY A 245 -23.29 -3.52 23.82
N THR A 246 -22.97 -4.64 23.17
CA THR A 246 -22.43 -5.85 23.82
C THR A 246 -21.01 -6.15 23.34
N SER A 247 -20.28 -7.01 24.06
CA SER A 247 -18.95 -7.45 23.61
C SER A 247 -19.06 -8.53 22.53
N GLN A 248 -18.07 -8.65 21.63
CA GLN A 248 -18.07 -9.70 20.61
C GLN A 248 -18.13 -11.12 21.22
N SER A 249 -17.59 -11.32 22.42
CA SER A 249 -17.67 -12.60 23.13
C SER A 249 -19.10 -13.00 23.54
N ASP A 250 -20.04 -12.05 23.57
CA ASP A 250 -21.44 -12.31 23.88
C ASP A 250 -22.27 -12.69 22.65
N ASP A 251 -21.64 -12.75 21.46
CA ASP A 251 -22.33 -12.98 20.21
C ASP A 251 -22.97 -14.37 20.12
N ILE A 252 -24.17 -14.41 19.58
CA ILE A 252 -25.00 -15.61 19.58
C ILE A 252 -24.67 -16.42 18.33
N LEU A 253 -24.12 -17.62 18.52
CA LEU A 253 -23.90 -18.58 17.44
C LEU A 253 -25.24 -19.06 16.87
N LEU A 254 -25.47 -18.83 15.57
CA LEU A 254 -26.70 -19.20 14.88
C LEU A 254 -26.55 -20.48 14.08
N LEU A 255 -25.49 -20.56 13.27
CA LEU A 255 -25.28 -21.65 12.33
C LEU A 255 -23.80 -21.98 12.19
N GLU A 256 -23.52 -23.26 12.21
CA GLU A 256 -22.22 -23.85 11.90
C GLU A 256 -22.47 -25.17 11.16
N PHE A 257 -21.54 -25.55 10.28
CA PHE A 257 -21.53 -26.84 9.62
C PHE A 257 -20.26 -27.61 10.02
N GLU A 258 -20.33 -28.93 9.99
CA GLU A 258 -19.17 -29.78 10.26
C GLU A 258 -18.11 -29.67 9.17
N ASP A 259 -18.50 -29.45 7.90
CA ASP A 259 -17.55 -29.29 6.79
C ASP A 259 -16.84 -27.92 6.90
N PRO A 260 -15.52 -27.90 7.20
CA PRO A 260 -14.77 -26.65 7.37
C PRO A 260 -14.58 -25.86 6.06
N LYS A 261 -14.89 -26.47 4.90
CA LYS A 261 -14.78 -25.82 3.58
C LYS A 261 -16.04 -25.06 3.17
N LEU A 262 -17.11 -25.10 3.98
CA LEU A 262 -18.31 -24.30 3.73
C LEU A 262 -18.10 -22.85 4.18
N ILE A 263 -18.46 -21.93 3.30
CA ILE A 263 -18.49 -20.48 3.57
C ILE A 263 -19.95 -20.08 3.78
N ILE A 264 -20.27 -19.55 4.96
CA ILE A 264 -21.61 -19.14 5.41
C ILE A 264 -21.78 -17.60 5.37
N GLY A 265 -20.84 -16.88 4.76
CA GLY A 265 -20.81 -15.42 4.75
C GLY A 265 -21.81 -14.71 3.83
N ARG A 266 -22.72 -15.44 3.16
CA ARG A 266 -23.78 -14.86 2.32
C ARG A 266 -25.15 -15.11 2.93
N PHE A 267 -25.84 -14.04 3.31
CA PHE A 267 -27.19 -14.08 3.88
C PHE A 267 -27.88 -12.72 3.73
N LYS A 268 -29.21 -12.73 3.83
CA LYS A 268 -30.07 -11.54 3.76
C LYS A 268 -31.27 -11.71 4.70
N VAL A 269 -31.69 -10.62 5.33
CA VAL A 269 -32.99 -10.56 6.00
C VAL A 269 -34.04 -10.17 4.96
N THR A 270 -35.22 -10.80 4.99
CA THR A 270 -36.32 -10.47 4.08
C THR A 270 -36.80 -9.03 4.28
N ASP A 271 -37.45 -8.45 3.27
CA ASP A 271 -37.80 -7.03 3.27
C ASP A 271 -38.79 -6.66 4.39
N ASP A 272 -39.58 -7.63 4.85
CA ASP A 272 -40.50 -7.53 5.98
C ASP A 272 -39.85 -7.83 7.35
N GLY A 273 -38.55 -8.14 7.38
CA GLY A 273 -37.78 -8.45 8.58
C GLY A 273 -38.05 -9.83 9.18
N LYS A 274 -38.93 -10.64 8.59
CA LYS A 274 -39.47 -11.83 9.24
C LYS A 274 -38.61 -13.07 9.10
N ASN A 275 -37.74 -13.12 8.11
CA ASN A 275 -36.93 -14.30 7.82
C ASN A 275 -35.48 -13.92 7.53
N LEU A 276 -34.55 -14.77 7.96
CA LEU A 276 -33.15 -14.76 7.53
C LEU A 276 -32.96 -15.83 6.47
N ILE A 277 -32.50 -15.46 5.27
CA ILE A 277 -32.12 -16.37 4.19
C ILE A 277 -30.60 -16.52 4.19
N VAL A 278 -30.09 -17.75 4.19
CA VAL A 278 -28.67 -18.07 4.26
C VAL A 278 -28.26 -18.90 3.06
N PHE A 279 -27.12 -18.58 2.45
CA PHE A 279 -26.57 -19.19 1.24
C PHE A 279 -25.19 -19.81 1.50
N PRO A 280 -25.08 -20.93 2.25
CA PRO A 280 -23.80 -21.61 2.42
C PRO A 280 -23.25 -22.05 1.05
N THR A 281 -21.95 -21.85 0.83
CA THR A 281 -21.32 -22.12 -0.47
C THR A 281 -20.02 -22.89 -0.36
N LYS A 282 -19.75 -23.71 -1.38
CA LYS A 282 -18.49 -24.43 -1.58
C LYS A 282 -18.20 -24.50 -3.07
N GLY A 283 -17.10 -23.88 -3.50
CA GLY A 283 -16.64 -23.92 -4.89
C GLY A 283 -17.67 -23.40 -5.91
N GLY A 284 -18.33 -22.27 -5.61
CA GLY A 284 -19.31 -21.65 -6.52
C GLY A 284 -20.70 -22.29 -6.51
N ASN A 285 -20.87 -23.43 -5.82
CA ASN A 285 -22.16 -24.07 -5.60
C ASN A 285 -22.76 -23.65 -4.26
N PHE A 286 -24.09 -23.68 -4.15
CA PHE A 286 -24.83 -23.13 -3.03
C PHE A 286 -25.88 -24.10 -2.51
N MET A 287 -26.04 -24.09 -1.19
CA MET A 287 -27.26 -24.51 -0.51
C MET A 287 -28.08 -23.25 -0.17
N VAL A 288 -29.37 -23.42 0.12
CA VAL A 288 -30.25 -22.32 0.52
C VAL A 288 -31.08 -22.74 1.71
N TYR A 289 -31.02 -21.96 2.77
CA TYR A 289 -31.78 -22.17 3.99
C TYR A 289 -32.51 -20.90 4.39
N PHE A 290 -33.55 -21.04 5.20
CA PHE A 290 -34.17 -19.91 5.88
C PHE A 290 -34.43 -20.19 7.36
N ALA A 291 -34.58 -19.11 8.13
CA ALA A 291 -35.00 -19.17 9.52
C ALA A 291 -36.03 -18.07 9.80
N SER A 292 -37.12 -18.41 10.47
CA SER A 292 -38.09 -17.42 10.93
C SER A 292 -37.54 -16.64 12.13
N LEU A 293 -37.67 -15.32 12.06
CA LEU A 293 -37.27 -14.38 13.10
C LEU A 293 -38.46 -13.91 13.95
N GLU A 294 -39.70 -14.22 13.56
CA GLU A 294 -40.91 -13.64 14.16
C GLU A 294 -40.99 -13.82 15.69
N ASN A 295 -40.67 -15.01 16.19
CA ASN A 295 -40.73 -15.29 17.63
C ASN A 295 -39.66 -14.51 18.40
N GLN A 296 -38.45 -14.43 17.86
CA GLN A 296 -37.34 -13.72 18.51
C GLN A 296 -37.59 -12.22 18.54
N LEU A 297 -38.11 -11.65 17.44
CA LEU A 297 -38.48 -10.23 17.35
C LEU A 297 -39.55 -9.85 18.39
N LYS A 298 -40.54 -10.71 18.64
CA LYS A 298 -41.55 -10.50 19.69
C LYS A 298 -40.98 -10.46 21.11
N THR A 299 -39.79 -11.05 21.31
CA THR A 299 -39.12 -11.16 22.63
C THR A 299 -37.91 -10.23 22.78
N GLY A 300 -37.82 -9.17 21.98
CA GLY A 300 -36.74 -8.17 22.08
C GLY A 300 -35.45 -8.57 21.34
N GLY A 301 -35.61 -9.13 20.14
CA GLY A 301 -34.53 -9.47 19.20
C GLY A 301 -33.95 -10.86 19.41
N ILE A 302 -32.91 -11.19 18.64
CA ILE A 302 -32.27 -12.51 18.68
C ILE A 302 -31.53 -12.69 20.01
N ARG A 303 -31.85 -13.78 20.72
CA ARG A 303 -31.24 -14.15 22.02
C ARG A 303 -30.82 -15.62 22.11
N SER A 304 -31.10 -16.41 21.07
CA SER A 304 -30.86 -17.85 21.05
C SER A 304 -30.64 -18.34 19.62
N LYS A 305 -30.15 -19.56 19.47
CA LYS A 305 -29.94 -20.22 18.18
C LYS A 305 -31.26 -20.33 17.40
N LEU A 306 -31.21 -20.10 16.09
CA LEU A 306 -32.38 -20.15 15.22
C LEU A 306 -32.63 -21.58 14.69
N GLN A 307 -33.91 -21.91 14.47
CA GLN A 307 -34.28 -23.11 13.72
C GLN A 307 -34.11 -22.85 12.22
N ILE A 308 -33.19 -23.59 11.60
CA ILE A 308 -32.89 -23.49 10.17
C ILE A 308 -33.72 -24.51 9.39
N ILE A 309 -34.36 -24.07 8.31
CA ILE A 309 -35.21 -24.88 7.44
C ILE A 309 -34.60 -24.87 6.02
N PRO A 310 -34.39 -26.04 5.40
CA PRO A 310 -33.83 -26.11 4.06
C PRO A 310 -34.83 -25.68 2.99
N ILE A 311 -34.34 -24.94 2.00
CA ILE A 311 -34.98 -24.72 0.69
C ILE A 311 -34.26 -25.59 -0.35
N VAL A 312 -32.93 -25.60 -0.31
CA VAL A 312 -32.03 -26.46 -1.08
C VAL A 312 -30.96 -26.96 -0.10
N ASP A 313 -30.98 -28.25 0.21
CA ASP A 313 -30.09 -28.90 1.19
C ASP A 313 -28.91 -29.66 0.56
N GLU A 314 -28.73 -29.52 -0.75
CA GLU A 314 -27.58 -30.03 -1.50
C GLU A 314 -26.89 -28.91 -2.29
N LEU A 315 -25.60 -29.08 -2.58
CA LEU A 315 -24.84 -28.10 -3.37
C LEU A 315 -25.31 -28.10 -4.83
N ARG A 316 -26.03 -27.04 -5.23
CA ARG A 316 -26.45 -26.78 -6.61
C ARG A 316 -25.77 -25.52 -7.16
N ASN A 317 -26.10 -25.11 -8.38
CA ASN A 317 -25.56 -23.88 -8.96
C ASN A 317 -25.96 -22.62 -8.14
N ALA A 318 -25.58 -21.43 -8.60
CA ALA A 318 -25.74 -20.19 -7.86
C ALA A 318 -27.20 -19.79 -7.58
N PHE A 319 -27.42 -19.23 -6.39
CA PHE A 319 -28.65 -18.57 -5.98
C PHE A 319 -28.32 -17.22 -5.33
N ASN A 320 -29.06 -16.17 -5.69
CA ASN A 320 -28.94 -14.84 -5.09
C ASN A 320 -30.31 -14.27 -4.76
N TYR A 321 -30.47 -13.73 -3.55
CA TYR A 321 -31.71 -13.08 -3.10
C TYR A 321 -31.96 -11.77 -3.85
N ILE A 322 -33.20 -11.59 -4.36
CA ILE A 322 -33.65 -10.38 -5.04
C ILE A 322 -34.56 -9.55 -4.12
N GLY A 323 -35.50 -10.20 -3.44
CA GLY A 323 -36.56 -9.56 -2.66
C GLY A 323 -37.61 -10.57 -2.19
N SER A 324 -38.64 -10.07 -1.52
CA SER A 324 -39.75 -10.89 -0.99
C SER A 324 -41.09 -10.17 -1.04
N GLU A 325 -42.18 -10.93 -1.21
CA GLU A 325 -43.57 -10.49 -1.10
C GLU A 325 -44.36 -11.53 -0.28
N GLY A 326 -44.71 -11.18 0.97
CA GLY A 326 -45.31 -12.13 1.90
C GLY A 326 -44.40 -13.33 2.16
N SER A 327 -44.90 -14.55 1.98
CA SER A 327 -44.10 -15.78 2.14
C SER A 327 -43.25 -16.11 0.90
N ILE A 328 -43.39 -15.38 -0.20
CA ILE A 328 -42.67 -15.66 -1.44
C ILE A 328 -41.35 -14.89 -1.44
N ILE A 329 -40.23 -15.59 -1.57
CA ILE A 329 -38.93 -15.00 -1.87
C ILE A 329 -38.60 -15.16 -3.35
N TYR A 330 -37.88 -14.19 -3.91
CA TYR A 330 -37.44 -14.19 -5.30
C TYR A 330 -35.92 -14.39 -5.38
N LEU A 331 -35.50 -15.35 -6.20
CA LEU A 331 -34.10 -15.72 -6.36
C LEU A 331 -33.65 -15.64 -7.83
N LEU A 332 -32.48 -15.07 -8.07
CA LEU A 332 -31.73 -15.20 -9.33
C LEU A 332 -30.92 -16.49 -9.28
N THR A 333 -30.99 -17.34 -10.31
CA THR A 333 -30.26 -18.61 -10.33
C THR A 333 -29.87 -19.07 -11.74
N ASN A 334 -28.72 -19.73 -11.86
CA ASN A 334 -28.31 -20.52 -13.03
C ASN A 334 -28.59 -22.03 -12.87
N ASP A 335 -29.36 -22.44 -11.86
CA ASP A 335 -29.78 -23.83 -11.71
C ASP A 335 -30.71 -24.24 -12.86
N ALA A 336 -30.22 -25.16 -13.69
CA ALA A 336 -30.78 -25.55 -14.99
C ALA A 336 -31.07 -24.36 -15.94
N ALA A 337 -30.31 -23.26 -15.84
CA ALA A 337 -30.48 -22.06 -16.66
C ALA A 337 -29.13 -21.33 -16.86
N PRO A 338 -28.28 -21.77 -17.81
CA PRO A 338 -26.94 -21.20 -18.03
C PRO A 338 -26.85 -19.67 -18.17
N ASN A 339 -27.87 -19.00 -18.71
CA ASN A 339 -27.94 -17.54 -18.83
C ASN A 339 -28.73 -16.86 -17.70
N ASN A 340 -28.90 -17.55 -16.57
CA ASN A 340 -29.70 -17.19 -15.41
C ASN A 340 -31.21 -17.08 -15.69
N ARG A 341 -32.00 -17.31 -14.63
CA ARG A 341 -33.45 -17.05 -14.57
C ARG A 341 -33.84 -16.52 -13.20
N ILE A 342 -35.06 -16.01 -13.09
CA ILE A 342 -35.66 -15.59 -11.82
C ILE A 342 -36.75 -16.58 -11.42
N ILE A 343 -36.69 -17.09 -10.20
CA ILE A 343 -37.71 -17.97 -9.61
C ILE A 343 -38.33 -17.37 -8.36
N GLY A 344 -39.59 -17.72 -8.08
CA GLY A 344 -40.29 -17.47 -6.83
C GLY A 344 -40.41 -18.75 -6.01
N VAL A 345 -40.13 -18.65 -4.71
CA VAL A 345 -40.17 -19.75 -3.74
C VAL A 345 -41.08 -19.36 -2.58
N ASP A 346 -42.16 -20.11 -2.36
CA ASP A 346 -43.01 -19.93 -1.18
C ASP A 346 -42.39 -20.64 0.03
N LEU A 347 -41.99 -19.88 1.06
CA LEU A 347 -41.37 -20.39 2.28
C LEU A 347 -42.28 -21.33 3.10
N ASN A 348 -43.60 -21.29 2.88
CA ASN A 348 -44.52 -22.25 3.50
C ASN A 348 -44.47 -23.63 2.83
N ASN A 349 -43.99 -23.71 1.58
CA ASN A 349 -43.88 -24.94 0.82
C ASN A 349 -42.65 -24.92 -0.11
N PRO A 350 -41.42 -24.86 0.47
CA PRO A 350 -40.21 -24.43 -0.23
C PRO A 350 -39.63 -25.46 -1.21
N HIS A 351 -40.22 -26.66 -1.29
CA HIS A 351 -39.72 -27.75 -2.13
C HIS A 351 -39.68 -27.35 -3.61
N SER A 352 -38.61 -27.76 -4.31
CA SER A 352 -38.32 -27.34 -5.69
C SER A 352 -39.41 -27.63 -6.73
N SER A 353 -40.26 -28.62 -6.49
CA SER A 353 -41.43 -28.91 -7.33
C SER A 353 -42.48 -27.79 -7.35
N ASN A 354 -42.45 -26.88 -6.37
CA ASN A 354 -43.42 -25.79 -6.21
C ASN A 354 -42.85 -24.44 -6.68
N TRP A 355 -41.59 -24.39 -7.13
CA TRP A 355 -40.98 -23.14 -7.57
C TRP A 355 -41.65 -22.64 -8.85
N THR A 356 -41.89 -21.33 -8.90
CA THR A 356 -42.48 -20.68 -10.07
C THR A 356 -41.41 -19.90 -10.83
N THR A 357 -41.31 -20.07 -12.14
CA THR A 357 -40.44 -19.21 -12.96
C THR A 357 -41.11 -17.87 -13.17
N ILE A 358 -40.45 -16.78 -12.76
CA ILE A 358 -40.92 -15.41 -12.88
C ILE A 358 -40.40 -14.77 -14.17
N VAL A 359 -39.09 -14.86 -14.40
CA VAL A 359 -38.46 -14.49 -15.67
C VAL A 359 -37.64 -15.68 -16.14
N GLY A 360 -37.99 -16.20 -17.32
CA GLY A 360 -37.29 -17.34 -17.92
C GLY A 360 -35.87 -17.00 -18.38
N GLU A 361 -35.07 -18.03 -18.60
CA GLU A 361 -33.74 -17.90 -19.18
C GLU A 361 -33.79 -17.25 -20.57
N HIS A 362 -32.92 -16.27 -20.83
CA HIS A 362 -32.78 -15.72 -22.17
C HIS A 362 -31.95 -16.68 -23.04
N PRO A 363 -32.34 -16.95 -24.31
CA PRO A 363 -31.67 -17.94 -25.15
C PRO A 363 -30.22 -17.61 -25.57
N LYS A 364 -29.68 -16.45 -25.19
CA LYS A 364 -28.40 -15.92 -25.70
C LYS A 364 -27.65 -15.06 -24.68
N ASN A 365 -28.33 -14.06 -24.12
CA ASN A 365 -27.73 -13.03 -23.30
C ASN A 365 -27.78 -13.42 -21.81
N LEU A 366 -26.67 -13.25 -21.11
CA LEU A 366 -26.63 -13.46 -19.66
C LEU A 366 -27.48 -12.40 -18.95
N LEU A 367 -28.39 -12.81 -18.07
CA LEU A 367 -28.95 -11.92 -17.04
C LEU A 367 -27.93 -11.81 -15.90
N GLU A 368 -27.17 -10.71 -15.85
CA GLU A 368 -26.01 -10.58 -14.95
C GLU A 368 -26.43 -10.29 -13.50
N TRP A 369 -27.35 -9.35 -13.29
CA TRP A 369 -27.91 -9.07 -11.97
C TRP A 369 -29.32 -8.48 -12.04
N VAL A 370 -29.99 -8.49 -10.88
CA VAL A 370 -31.35 -7.98 -10.70
C VAL A 370 -31.40 -7.13 -9.42
N THR A 371 -32.05 -5.97 -9.47
CA THR A 371 -32.30 -5.11 -8.29
C THR A 371 -33.79 -4.88 -8.10
N ASN A 372 -34.32 -5.15 -6.91
CA ASN A 372 -35.70 -4.83 -6.52
C ASN A 372 -35.83 -3.34 -6.16
N VAL A 373 -36.81 -2.66 -6.77
CA VAL A 373 -37.05 -1.23 -6.66
C VAL A 373 -38.56 -0.93 -6.70
N ASP A 374 -38.96 0.23 -6.19
CA ASP A 374 -40.34 0.73 -6.25
C ASP A 374 -41.40 -0.32 -5.88
N ASN A 375 -41.16 -1.01 -4.77
CA ASN A 375 -41.93 -2.09 -4.17
C ASN A 375 -42.02 -3.38 -5.02
N ASN A 376 -42.55 -3.29 -6.25
CA ASN A 376 -42.90 -4.42 -7.09
C ASN A 376 -42.28 -4.35 -8.50
N LYS A 377 -41.21 -3.57 -8.67
CA LYS A 377 -40.45 -3.49 -9.92
C LYS A 377 -39.06 -4.09 -9.74
N ILE A 378 -38.51 -4.62 -10.82
CA ILE A 378 -37.13 -5.09 -10.87
C ILE A 378 -36.42 -4.48 -12.06
N VAL A 379 -35.21 -3.99 -11.82
CA VAL A 379 -34.27 -3.57 -12.86
C VAL A 379 -33.34 -4.75 -13.13
N LEU A 380 -33.33 -5.23 -14.37
CA LEU A 380 -32.50 -6.32 -14.85
C LEU A 380 -31.38 -5.74 -15.71
N LYS A 381 -30.15 -6.20 -15.49
CA LYS A 381 -29.04 -5.95 -16.40
C LYS A 381 -28.73 -7.20 -17.20
N TYR A 382 -28.88 -7.11 -18.52
CA TYR A 382 -28.40 -8.12 -19.44
C TYR A 382 -27.03 -7.77 -20.00
N LEU A 383 -26.27 -8.81 -20.36
CA LEU A 383 -25.04 -8.69 -21.13
C LEU A 383 -25.28 -9.14 -22.57
N VAL A 384 -25.20 -8.20 -23.51
CA VAL A 384 -25.40 -8.43 -24.95
C VAL A 384 -24.07 -8.17 -25.66
N ASP A 385 -23.42 -9.25 -26.10
CA ASP A 385 -22.06 -9.21 -26.65
C ASP A 385 -21.13 -8.33 -25.81
N VAL A 386 -21.05 -8.61 -24.50
CA VAL A 386 -20.18 -7.92 -23.54
C VAL A 386 -20.52 -6.43 -23.29
N LYS A 387 -21.73 -5.99 -23.64
CA LYS A 387 -22.25 -4.63 -23.35
C LYS A 387 -23.51 -4.71 -22.48
N SER A 388 -23.72 -3.69 -21.65
CA SER A 388 -24.88 -3.64 -20.76
C SER A 388 -26.15 -3.21 -21.48
N GLU A 389 -27.26 -3.89 -21.19
CA GLU A 389 -28.62 -3.44 -21.49
C GLU A 389 -29.48 -3.51 -20.22
N LEU A 390 -30.44 -2.60 -20.09
CA LEU A 390 -31.33 -2.53 -18.93
C LEU A 390 -32.79 -2.77 -19.32
N GLU A 391 -33.48 -3.57 -18.50
CA GLU A 391 -34.93 -3.74 -18.57
C GLU A 391 -35.55 -3.46 -17.20
N VAL A 392 -36.74 -2.85 -17.20
CA VAL A 392 -37.59 -2.75 -16.02
C VAL A 392 -38.76 -3.72 -16.20
N ARG A 393 -38.98 -4.59 -15.21
CA ARG A 393 -40.04 -5.60 -15.22
C ARG A 393 -40.85 -5.58 -13.91
N SER A 394 -42.02 -6.19 -13.92
CA SER A 394 -42.76 -6.47 -12.68
C SER A 394 -42.10 -7.62 -11.91
N LEU A 395 -41.96 -7.47 -10.60
CA LEU A 395 -41.44 -8.52 -9.72
C LEU A 395 -42.41 -9.71 -9.61
N THR A 396 -43.72 -9.47 -9.51
CA THR A 396 -44.70 -10.55 -9.26
C THR A 396 -44.83 -11.55 -10.41
N ASN A 397 -44.82 -11.07 -11.66
CA ASN A 397 -45.12 -11.90 -12.83
C ASN A 397 -44.04 -11.84 -13.93
N GLY A 398 -42.97 -11.06 -13.74
CA GLY A 398 -41.86 -10.93 -14.69
C GLY A 398 -42.19 -10.23 -16.00
N SER A 399 -43.38 -9.61 -16.14
CA SER A 399 -43.77 -8.92 -17.37
C SER A 399 -42.85 -7.74 -17.63
N LEU A 400 -42.37 -7.61 -18.87
CA LEU A 400 -41.60 -6.44 -19.31
C LEU A 400 -42.45 -5.17 -19.21
N LEU A 401 -41.96 -4.17 -18.48
CA LEU A 401 -42.56 -2.85 -18.41
C LEU A 401 -41.90 -1.92 -19.44
N GLU A 402 -40.57 -1.87 -19.47
CA GLU A 402 -39.82 -1.02 -20.39
C GLU A 402 -38.40 -1.53 -20.62
N LYS A 403 -37.85 -1.31 -21.82
CA LYS A 403 -36.41 -1.41 -22.08
C LYS A 403 -35.81 -0.02 -21.98
N VAL A 404 -34.83 0.16 -21.10
CA VAL A 404 -34.22 1.47 -20.86
C VAL A 404 -33.11 1.67 -21.88
N ASP A 405 -33.25 2.69 -22.73
CA ASP A 405 -32.22 3.07 -23.69
C ASP A 405 -31.03 3.71 -22.95
N ILE A 406 -29.87 3.08 -23.06
CA ILE A 406 -28.63 3.54 -22.43
C ILE A 406 -27.50 3.56 -23.47
N PRO A 407 -26.53 4.50 -23.36
CA PRO A 407 -25.39 4.48 -24.25
C PRO A 407 -24.59 3.18 -24.13
N SER A 408 -23.95 2.77 -25.23
CA SER A 408 -23.12 1.56 -25.25
C SER A 408 -21.96 1.67 -24.25
N GLY A 409 -21.87 0.69 -23.36
CA GLY A 409 -20.82 0.61 -22.35
C GLY A 409 -21.12 -0.47 -21.32
N SER A 410 -20.57 -0.29 -20.13
CA SER A 410 -20.75 -1.18 -19.00
C SER A 410 -21.31 -0.44 -17.81
N ILE A 411 -22.26 -1.05 -17.11
CA ILE A 411 -22.69 -0.58 -15.79
C ILE A 411 -21.80 -1.24 -14.74
N ASP A 412 -20.94 -0.46 -14.09
CA ASP A 412 -19.97 -0.97 -13.10
C ASP A 412 -20.44 -0.78 -11.64
N LEU A 413 -21.24 0.25 -11.38
CA LEU A 413 -21.89 0.50 -10.10
C LEU A 413 -23.38 0.74 -10.30
N SER A 414 -24.18 0.29 -9.35
CA SER A 414 -25.59 0.63 -9.27
C SER A 414 -26.08 0.64 -7.83
N TRP A 415 -27.17 1.36 -7.60
CA TRP A 415 -27.86 1.39 -6.33
C TRP A 415 -29.36 1.55 -6.54
N GLY A 416 -30.13 0.75 -5.82
CA GLY A 416 -31.57 0.82 -5.74
C GLY A 416 -32.05 0.04 -4.52
N LYS A 417 -33.24 0.38 -4.03
CA LYS A 417 -33.88 -0.28 -2.90
C LYS A 417 -35.37 -0.42 -3.17
N LYS A 418 -35.97 -1.50 -2.67
CA LYS A 418 -37.41 -1.77 -2.75
C LYS A 418 -38.26 -0.57 -2.31
N SER A 419 -37.89 0.10 -1.22
CA SER A 419 -38.64 1.23 -0.67
C SER A 419 -38.49 2.55 -1.44
N HIS A 420 -37.69 2.58 -2.52
CA HIS A 420 -37.40 3.79 -3.29
C HIS A 420 -37.78 3.63 -4.76
N ASN A 421 -38.25 4.73 -5.34
CA ASN A 421 -38.70 4.87 -6.72
C ASN A 421 -37.60 5.45 -7.64
N GLU A 422 -36.34 5.31 -7.24
CA GLU A 422 -35.17 5.83 -7.92
C GLU A 422 -34.15 4.71 -8.06
N PHE A 423 -33.54 4.61 -9.22
CA PHE A 423 -32.44 3.70 -9.46
C PHE A 423 -31.25 4.48 -10.03
N PHE A 424 -30.08 4.34 -9.41
CA PHE A 424 -28.86 5.00 -9.84
C PHE A 424 -27.91 3.99 -10.44
N PHE A 425 -27.21 4.37 -11.50
CA PHE A 425 -26.13 3.55 -12.04
C PHE A 425 -25.03 4.40 -12.65
N ARG A 426 -23.82 3.87 -12.66
CA ARG A 426 -22.67 4.47 -13.34
C ARG A 426 -22.37 3.68 -14.60
N LEU A 427 -22.43 4.37 -15.73
CA LEU A 427 -21.99 3.86 -17.02
C LEU A 427 -20.52 4.22 -17.24
N VAL A 428 -19.71 3.25 -17.61
CA VAL A 428 -18.30 3.40 -17.98
C VAL A 428 -18.03 2.75 -19.34
N SER A 429 -16.95 3.16 -19.99
CA SER A 429 -16.40 2.51 -21.18
C SER A 429 -14.91 2.80 -21.26
N PHE A 430 -14.17 2.23 -22.20
CA PHE A 430 -12.71 2.45 -22.29
C PHE A 430 -12.33 3.94 -22.43
N LEU A 431 -13.18 4.74 -23.07
CA LEU A 431 -12.96 6.18 -23.30
C LEU A 431 -13.89 7.08 -22.45
N ILE A 432 -14.72 6.48 -21.59
CA ILE A 432 -15.70 7.20 -20.75
C ILE A 432 -15.39 6.90 -19.28
N PRO A 433 -14.77 7.85 -18.54
CA PRO A 433 -14.38 7.68 -17.15
C PRO A 433 -15.54 7.32 -16.22
N GLY A 434 -16.71 7.91 -16.48
CA GLY A 434 -17.95 7.59 -15.79
C GLY A 434 -19.03 8.62 -16.06
N ILE A 435 -20.26 8.15 -16.20
CA ILE A 435 -21.47 8.98 -16.20
C ILE A 435 -22.44 8.35 -15.21
N ILE A 436 -22.86 9.12 -14.22
CA ILE A 436 -23.85 8.68 -13.23
C ILE A 436 -25.22 9.10 -13.72
N TYR A 437 -26.09 8.12 -13.86
CA TYR A 437 -27.48 8.29 -14.23
C TYR A 437 -28.41 8.01 -13.06
N ARG A 438 -29.56 8.69 -13.06
CA ARG A 438 -30.74 8.39 -12.26
C ARG A 438 -31.88 8.00 -13.20
N LEU A 439 -32.53 6.89 -12.89
CA LEU A 439 -33.76 6.43 -13.52
C LEU A 439 -34.93 6.72 -12.56
N ASP A 440 -35.81 7.64 -12.92
CA ASP A 440 -37.03 7.96 -12.16
C ASP A 440 -38.14 6.96 -12.52
N LEU A 441 -38.54 6.13 -11.55
CA LEU A 441 -39.52 5.05 -11.74
C LEU A 441 -40.97 5.50 -11.54
N ASN A 442 -41.22 6.79 -11.21
CA ASN A 442 -42.58 7.33 -11.02
C ASN A 442 -43.28 7.72 -12.32
N ARG A 443 -42.55 7.76 -13.44
CA ARG A 443 -43.05 8.23 -14.73
C ARG A 443 -42.97 7.10 -15.75
N SER A 444 -43.90 7.10 -16.71
CA SER A 444 -43.85 6.25 -17.89
C SER A 444 -43.96 7.14 -19.14
N PRO A 445 -43.01 7.08 -20.09
CA PRO A 445 -41.79 6.25 -20.08
C PRO A 445 -40.82 6.65 -18.96
N TYR A 446 -39.99 5.72 -18.52
CA TYR A 446 -38.99 5.99 -17.48
C TYR A 446 -37.96 6.99 -17.99
N LYS A 447 -37.71 8.05 -17.21
CA LYS A 447 -36.80 9.12 -17.64
C LYS A 447 -35.40 8.88 -17.07
N LEU A 448 -34.41 8.87 -17.97
CA LEU A 448 -33.00 8.87 -17.62
C LEU A 448 -32.49 10.30 -17.44
N GLU A 449 -31.89 10.58 -16.30
CA GLU A 449 -31.30 11.87 -15.94
C GLU A 449 -29.80 11.71 -15.67
N ILE A 450 -28.97 12.57 -16.26
CA ILE A 450 -27.54 12.63 -15.94
C ILE A 450 -27.38 13.41 -14.63
N ILE A 451 -26.86 12.73 -13.62
CA ILE A 451 -26.54 13.34 -12.32
C ILE A 451 -25.12 13.92 -12.34
N ARG A 452 -24.18 13.24 -13.01
CA ARG A 452 -22.78 13.65 -13.05
C ARG A 452 -22.02 13.02 -14.20
N GLU A 453 -21.09 13.78 -14.77
CA GLU A 453 -20.11 13.30 -15.75
C GLU A 453 -18.70 13.51 -15.21
N MET A 454 -17.85 12.49 -15.30
CA MET A 454 -16.45 12.58 -14.92
C MET A 454 -15.60 12.97 -16.13
N ASN A 455 -14.93 14.13 -16.02
CA ASN A 455 -14.05 14.66 -17.06
C ASN A 455 -12.58 14.54 -16.64
N VAL A 456 -11.75 14.03 -17.54
CA VAL A 456 -10.30 13.86 -17.30
C VAL A 456 -9.55 15.01 -17.98
N PRO A 457 -8.84 15.87 -17.23
CA PRO A 457 -8.12 16.99 -17.80
C PRO A 457 -7.15 16.57 -18.91
N GLY A 458 -7.21 17.25 -20.05
CA GLY A 458 -6.31 17.00 -21.19
C GLY A 458 -6.55 15.67 -21.91
N PHE A 459 -7.67 14.98 -21.68
CA PHE A 459 -8.06 13.78 -22.43
C PHE A 459 -9.24 14.09 -23.36
N ASP A 460 -9.00 14.05 -24.66
CA ASP A 460 -10.03 14.19 -25.69
C ASP A 460 -10.37 12.81 -26.27
N ALA A 461 -11.46 12.23 -25.79
CA ALA A 461 -11.93 10.91 -26.21
C ALA A 461 -12.23 10.84 -27.72
N SER A 462 -12.53 11.97 -28.38
CA SER A 462 -12.89 12.00 -29.80
C SER A 462 -11.74 11.61 -30.74
N LYS A 463 -10.49 11.64 -30.24
CA LYS A 463 -9.29 11.23 -30.99
C LYS A 463 -9.05 9.71 -31.00
N PHE A 464 -9.80 8.97 -30.20
CA PHE A 464 -9.64 7.53 -30.04
C PHE A 464 -10.87 6.79 -30.54
N VAL A 465 -10.71 5.49 -30.77
CA VAL A 465 -11.79 4.60 -31.20
C VAL A 465 -11.69 3.28 -30.46
N THR A 466 -12.85 2.74 -30.08
CA THR A 466 -13.00 1.37 -29.60
C THR A 466 -13.72 0.57 -30.69
N THR A 467 -13.18 -0.60 -31.04
CA THR A 467 -13.84 -1.54 -31.94
C THR A 467 -14.00 -2.89 -31.27
N GLN A 468 -15.15 -3.54 -31.48
CA GLN A 468 -15.37 -4.93 -31.08
C GLN A 468 -15.17 -5.83 -32.30
N LYS A 469 -14.40 -6.90 -32.12
CA LYS A 469 -14.13 -7.93 -33.13
C LYS A 469 -14.42 -9.30 -32.56
N PHE A 470 -14.70 -10.25 -33.45
CA PHE A 470 -14.82 -11.65 -33.12
C PHE A 470 -13.78 -12.41 -33.92
N TYR A 471 -12.87 -13.09 -33.24
CA TYR A 471 -11.80 -13.86 -33.86
C TYR A 471 -11.99 -15.36 -33.57
N PRO A 472 -11.66 -16.26 -34.50
CA PRO A 472 -11.75 -17.69 -34.24
C PRO A 472 -10.60 -18.14 -33.33
N SER A 473 -10.92 -18.90 -32.29
CA SER A 473 -9.95 -19.70 -31.53
C SER A 473 -9.52 -20.94 -32.32
N TYR A 474 -8.60 -21.75 -31.79
CA TYR A 474 -8.07 -22.94 -32.46
C TYR A 474 -9.13 -24.00 -32.78
N ASP A 475 -10.20 -24.07 -31.98
CA ASP A 475 -11.35 -24.97 -32.24
C ASP A 475 -12.45 -24.33 -33.09
N GLY A 476 -12.24 -23.11 -33.59
CA GLY A 476 -13.19 -22.35 -34.41
C GLY A 476 -14.22 -21.54 -33.61
N THR A 477 -14.23 -21.61 -32.27
CA THR A 477 -15.12 -20.78 -31.44
C THR A 477 -14.81 -19.31 -31.66
N LEU A 478 -15.83 -18.48 -31.90
CA LEU A 478 -15.66 -17.04 -32.06
C LEU A 478 -15.57 -16.35 -30.70
N ILE A 479 -14.42 -15.73 -30.43
CA ILE A 479 -14.13 -15.05 -29.16
C ILE A 479 -14.25 -13.53 -29.38
N PRO A 480 -14.94 -12.79 -28.50
CA PRO A 480 -14.99 -11.33 -28.58
C PRO A 480 -13.65 -10.72 -28.15
N MET A 481 -13.25 -9.64 -28.81
CA MET A 481 -12.16 -8.78 -28.37
C MET A 481 -12.48 -7.31 -28.63
N PHE A 482 -12.23 -6.48 -27.63
CA PHE A 482 -12.21 -5.03 -27.81
C PHE A 482 -10.80 -4.57 -28.14
N ILE A 483 -10.68 -3.65 -29.09
CA ILE A 483 -9.41 -3.02 -29.50
C ILE A 483 -9.59 -1.51 -29.43
N VAL A 484 -8.70 -0.83 -28.71
CA VAL A 484 -8.75 0.61 -28.44
C VAL A 484 -7.44 1.26 -28.88
N HIS A 485 -7.51 2.28 -29.73
CA HIS A 485 -6.36 2.99 -30.26
C HIS A 485 -6.73 4.39 -30.78
N LYS A 486 -5.73 5.19 -31.19
CA LYS A 486 -5.94 6.48 -31.88
C LYS A 486 -6.59 6.28 -33.25
N LYS A 487 -7.51 7.16 -33.67
CA LYS A 487 -8.26 7.00 -34.93
C LYS A 487 -7.38 6.95 -36.19
N ASP A 488 -6.25 7.62 -36.16
CA ASP A 488 -5.28 7.74 -37.25
C ASP A 488 -4.20 6.64 -37.25
N LEU A 489 -4.35 5.60 -36.41
CA LEU A 489 -3.44 4.46 -36.38
C LEU A 489 -3.31 3.80 -37.77
N ILE A 490 -2.08 3.70 -38.25
CA ILE A 490 -1.73 2.95 -39.46
C ILE A 490 -1.47 1.49 -39.07
N ARG A 491 -2.22 0.55 -39.66
CA ARG A 491 -2.04 -0.90 -39.44
C ARG A 491 -0.91 -1.46 -40.31
N ASN A 492 0.32 -1.17 -39.94
CA ASN A 492 1.54 -1.65 -40.61
C ASN A 492 2.37 -2.60 -39.73
N GLY A 493 1.81 -3.10 -38.64
CA GLY A 493 2.47 -3.99 -37.67
C GLY A 493 3.34 -3.28 -36.64
N ASN A 494 3.47 -1.95 -36.68
CA ASN A 494 4.48 -1.26 -35.89
C ASN A 494 4.04 -0.86 -34.45
N ALA A 495 2.76 -1.01 -34.11
CA ALA A 495 2.22 -0.47 -32.87
C ALA A 495 2.56 -1.36 -31.66
N SER A 496 3.03 -0.74 -30.57
CA SER A 496 3.13 -1.39 -29.27
C SER A 496 1.74 -1.78 -28.79
N THR A 497 1.56 -3.05 -28.45
CA THR A 497 0.24 -3.61 -28.15
C THR A 497 0.21 -4.19 -26.74
N PHE A 498 -0.78 -3.79 -25.95
CA PHE A 498 -1.01 -4.30 -24.61
C PHE A 498 -2.29 -5.14 -24.61
N LEU A 499 -2.13 -6.46 -24.54
CA LEU A 499 -3.22 -7.44 -24.60
C LEU A 499 -3.54 -7.97 -23.19
N TYR A 500 -4.78 -7.79 -22.76
CA TYR A 500 -5.27 -8.16 -21.43
C TYR A 500 -6.31 -9.29 -21.47
N GLY A 501 -6.27 -10.20 -20.49
CA GLY A 501 -7.23 -11.28 -20.33
C GLY A 501 -7.34 -11.81 -18.89
N TYR A 502 -8.42 -12.54 -18.62
CA TYR A 502 -8.66 -13.23 -17.33
C TYR A 502 -9.05 -14.70 -17.53
N GLY A 503 -10.27 -14.99 -17.99
CA GLY A 503 -10.70 -16.34 -18.40
C GLY A 503 -10.85 -17.36 -17.26
N GLY A 504 -11.80 -17.16 -16.35
CA GLY A 504 -12.13 -18.11 -15.27
C GLY A 504 -13.16 -17.56 -14.28
N PHE A 505 -13.72 -18.43 -13.44
CA PHE A 505 -14.59 -18.07 -12.31
C PHE A 505 -15.86 -17.26 -12.66
N GLU A 506 -16.37 -17.38 -13.88
CA GLU A 506 -17.47 -16.55 -14.41
C GLU A 506 -17.16 -15.04 -14.39
N GLY A 507 -15.89 -14.65 -14.25
CA GLY A 507 -15.47 -13.25 -14.18
C GLY A 507 -15.58 -12.56 -15.53
N ASN A 508 -16.55 -11.65 -15.68
CA ASN A 508 -16.76 -10.86 -16.90
C ASN A 508 -15.71 -9.75 -17.04
N VAL A 509 -14.98 -9.71 -18.16
CA VAL A 509 -14.04 -8.62 -18.45
C VAL A 509 -14.70 -7.54 -19.33
N LEU A 510 -15.41 -6.62 -18.68
CA LEU A 510 -16.25 -5.64 -19.38
C LEU A 510 -15.48 -4.36 -19.80
N PRO A 511 -15.96 -3.62 -20.82
CA PRO A 511 -15.47 -2.28 -21.14
C PRO A 511 -15.44 -1.36 -19.91
N SER A 512 -14.27 -0.84 -19.58
CA SER A 512 -14.05 -0.03 -18.38
C SER A 512 -12.93 0.97 -18.59
N TYR A 513 -13.12 2.18 -18.06
CA TYR A 513 -12.08 3.20 -18.05
C TYR A 513 -11.00 2.84 -17.03
N ASN A 514 -9.75 2.99 -17.43
CA ASN A 514 -8.62 2.84 -16.53
C ASN A 514 -7.54 3.84 -16.94
N PRO A 515 -7.09 4.73 -16.02
CA PRO A 515 -6.12 5.78 -16.36
C PRO A 515 -4.79 5.21 -16.87
N ASN A 516 -4.35 4.04 -16.38
CA ASN A 516 -3.14 3.38 -16.86
C ASN A 516 -3.27 3.06 -18.36
N ARG A 517 -4.40 2.49 -18.78
CA ARG A 517 -4.66 2.14 -20.19
C ARG A 517 -4.70 3.37 -21.07
N ILE A 518 -5.27 4.48 -20.57
CA ILE A 518 -5.29 5.75 -21.30
C ILE A 518 -3.88 6.29 -21.49
N VAL A 519 -3.02 6.25 -20.47
CA VAL A 519 -1.62 6.64 -20.60
C VAL A 519 -0.93 5.79 -21.67
N PHE A 520 -1.15 4.46 -21.67
CA PHE A 520 -0.61 3.58 -22.72
C PHE A 520 -1.02 4.02 -24.13
N ILE A 521 -2.33 4.17 -24.38
CA ILE A 521 -2.85 4.49 -25.71
C ILE A 521 -2.47 5.92 -26.14
N LYS A 522 -2.49 6.88 -25.22
CA LYS A 522 -2.28 8.30 -25.51
C LYS A 522 -0.79 8.66 -25.65
N ASN A 523 0.04 8.15 -24.74
CA ASN A 523 1.43 8.58 -24.57
C ASN A 523 2.45 7.62 -25.19
N PHE A 524 2.10 6.34 -25.39
CA PHE A 524 2.94 5.36 -26.07
C PHE A 524 2.45 5.02 -27.48
N ASP A 525 1.46 5.77 -27.98
CA ASP A 525 0.79 5.51 -29.27
C ASP A 525 0.34 4.06 -29.42
N GLY A 526 -0.03 3.44 -28.30
CA GLY A 526 -0.25 2.00 -28.20
C GLY A 526 -1.64 1.56 -28.62
N VAL A 527 -1.74 0.26 -28.90
CA VAL A 527 -3.00 -0.47 -29.10
C VAL A 527 -3.31 -1.25 -27.83
N PHE A 528 -4.43 -0.95 -27.18
CA PHE A 528 -4.90 -1.74 -26.05
C PHE A 528 -5.97 -2.73 -26.51
N ALA A 529 -5.82 -4.00 -26.15
CA ALA A 529 -6.77 -5.05 -26.51
C ALA A 529 -7.23 -5.85 -25.28
N VAL A 530 -8.51 -6.23 -25.26
CA VAL A 530 -9.11 -7.07 -24.22
C VAL A 530 -9.78 -8.25 -24.89
N ALA A 531 -9.32 -9.46 -24.61
CA ALA A 531 -9.90 -10.69 -25.12
C ALA A 531 -10.86 -11.30 -24.09
N ASN A 532 -12.13 -11.43 -24.46
CA ASN A 532 -13.20 -12.02 -23.64
C ASN A 532 -13.24 -13.54 -23.78
N ILE A 533 -12.12 -14.17 -23.40
CA ILE A 533 -11.86 -15.61 -23.54
C ILE A 533 -12.79 -16.50 -22.69
N ARG A 534 -12.89 -17.77 -23.04
CA ARG A 534 -13.68 -18.77 -22.27
C ARG A 534 -13.16 -18.95 -20.85
N GLY A 535 -14.03 -19.45 -19.98
CA GLY A 535 -13.83 -19.46 -18.52
C GLY A 535 -14.46 -18.23 -17.84
N GLY A 536 -14.62 -17.11 -18.55
CA GLY A 536 -15.43 -15.99 -18.09
C GLY A 536 -16.94 -16.28 -18.15
N GLY A 537 -17.75 -15.33 -17.72
CA GLY A 537 -19.21 -15.44 -17.68
C GLY A 537 -19.94 -14.79 -18.87
N GLU A 538 -19.23 -14.26 -19.86
CA GLU A 538 -19.78 -13.32 -20.84
C GLU A 538 -20.98 -13.86 -21.63
N TYR A 539 -21.05 -15.19 -21.83
CA TYR A 539 -22.16 -15.90 -22.46
C TYR A 539 -22.74 -16.99 -21.54
N GLY A 540 -22.82 -16.70 -20.24
CA GLY A 540 -23.37 -17.58 -19.21
C GLY A 540 -22.47 -18.76 -18.84
N SER A 541 -23.01 -19.68 -18.02
CA SER A 541 -22.21 -20.77 -17.45
C SER A 541 -21.64 -21.74 -18.49
N LYS A 542 -22.23 -21.81 -19.71
CA LYS A 542 -21.65 -22.57 -20.83
C LYS A 542 -20.30 -22.00 -21.29
N TRP A 543 -20.15 -20.68 -21.29
CA TRP A 543 -18.89 -20.03 -21.63
C TRP A 543 -17.80 -20.29 -20.58
N HIS A 544 -18.22 -20.30 -19.31
CA HIS A 544 -17.39 -20.65 -18.17
C HIS A 544 -16.95 -22.12 -18.22
N ASP A 545 -17.89 -23.06 -18.39
CA ASP A 545 -17.64 -24.49 -18.56
C ASP A 545 -16.71 -24.79 -19.74
N GLY A 546 -16.77 -23.98 -20.79
CA GLY A 546 -15.91 -24.05 -21.97
C GLY A 546 -14.44 -23.71 -21.71
N GLY A 547 -14.09 -23.19 -20.52
CA GLY A 547 -12.72 -22.78 -20.16
C GLY A 547 -12.32 -23.11 -18.72
N ARG A 548 -12.90 -24.14 -18.10
CA ARG A 548 -12.54 -24.60 -16.74
C ARG A 548 -12.31 -26.11 -16.65
N ILE A 549 -11.68 -26.55 -15.57
CA ILE A 549 -11.31 -27.94 -15.27
C ILE A 549 -10.60 -28.57 -16.48
N LEU A 550 -11.21 -29.57 -17.13
CA LEU A 550 -10.61 -30.27 -18.27
C LEU A 550 -10.53 -29.40 -19.53
N ASN A 551 -11.35 -28.36 -19.62
CA ASN A 551 -11.38 -27.42 -20.74
C ASN A 551 -10.49 -26.19 -20.49
N LYS A 552 -9.74 -26.13 -19.37
CA LYS A 552 -8.98 -24.92 -19.02
C LYS A 552 -7.92 -24.52 -20.06
N GLN A 553 -7.44 -25.46 -20.87
CA GLN A 553 -6.56 -25.16 -22.00
C GLN A 553 -7.19 -24.18 -22.99
N ASN A 554 -8.50 -24.25 -23.20
CA ASN A 554 -9.21 -23.41 -24.16
C ASN A 554 -9.06 -21.92 -23.84
N SER A 555 -8.99 -21.53 -22.55
CA SER A 555 -8.73 -20.14 -22.17
C SER A 555 -7.36 -19.67 -22.66
N PHE A 556 -6.36 -20.54 -22.61
CA PHE A 556 -5.00 -20.23 -23.09
C PHE A 556 -4.96 -20.16 -24.61
N ASP A 557 -5.63 -21.10 -25.28
CA ASP A 557 -5.76 -21.14 -26.75
C ASP A 557 -6.48 -19.91 -27.29
N ASP A 558 -7.60 -19.53 -26.67
CA ASP A 558 -8.34 -18.31 -27.00
C ASP A 558 -7.45 -17.07 -26.91
N PHE A 559 -6.65 -16.96 -25.85
CA PHE A 559 -5.79 -15.80 -25.64
C PHE A 559 -4.61 -15.74 -26.62
N GLN A 560 -4.03 -16.89 -26.96
CA GLN A 560 -2.98 -16.98 -27.99
C GLN A 560 -3.54 -16.63 -29.38
N ALA A 561 -4.73 -17.13 -29.71
CA ALA A 561 -5.43 -16.78 -30.95
C ALA A 561 -5.73 -15.27 -31.04
N ALA A 562 -5.97 -14.60 -29.91
CA ALA A 562 -6.12 -13.14 -29.87
C ALA A 562 -4.83 -12.42 -30.32
N ALA A 563 -3.67 -12.85 -29.82
CA ALA A 563 -2.37 -12.31 -30.22
C ALA A 563 -2.10 -12.55 -31.72
N GLU A 564 -2.35 -13.78 -32.20
CA GLU A 564 -2.23 -14.12 -33.62
C GLU A 564 -3.15 -13.29 -34.51
N TYR A 565 -4.38 -13.03 -34.08
CA TYR A 565 -5.31 -12.15 -34.78
C TYR A 565 -4.77 -10.72 -34.88
N LEU A 566 -4.26 -10.15 -33.79
CA LEU A 566 -3.71 -8.78 -33.78
C LEU A 566 -2.49 -8.65 -34.71
N ILE A 567 -1.64 -9.68 -34.76
CA ILE A 567 -0.49 -9.74 -35.69
C ILE A 567 -0.99 -9.82 -37.14
N LYS A 568 -1.90 -10.75 -37.42
CA LYS A 568 -2.44 -10.99 -38.78
C LYS A 568 -3.14 -9.77 -39.35
N GLU A 569 -3.89 -9.04 -38.54
CA GLU A 569 -4.62 -7.83 -38.95
C GLU A 569 -3.73 -6.58 -39.03
N GLY A 570 -2.41 -6.74 -38.87
CA GLY A 570 -1.43 -5.68 -39.05
C GLY A 570 -1.43 -4.62 -37.95
N TYR A 571 -1.98 -4.90 -36.76
CA TYR A 571 -1.85 -3.97 -35.64
C TYR A 571 -0.42 -3.93 -35.11
N THR A 572 0.21 -5.11 -34.99
CA THR A 572 1.46 -5.28 -34.25
C THR A 572 2.29 -6.46 -34.77
N THR A 573 3.45 -6.70 -34.15
CA THR A 573 4.32 -7.87 -34.36
C THR A 573 4.55 -8.58 -33.03
N PRO A 574 4.99 -9.85 -33.01
CA PRO A 574 5.21 -10.58 -31.76
C PRO A 574 6.09 -9.85 -30.74
N SER A 575 7.20 -9.24 -31.18
CA SER A 575 8.12 -8.49 -30.32
C SER A 575 7.51 -7.24 -29.67
N LYS A 576 6.35 -6.77 -30.17
CA LYS A 576 5.65 -5.57 -29.70
C LYS A 576 4.38 -5.87 -28.92
N ILE A 577 4.06 -7.15 -28.69
CA ILE A 577 2.97 -7.54 -27.82
C ILE A 577 3.47 -7.70 -26.38
N ALA A 578 2.89 -6.90 -25.50
CA ALA A 578 2.91 -7.08 -24.06
C ALA A 578 1.60 -7.75 -23.61
N ILE A 579 1.67 -8.89 -22.93
CA ILE A 579 0.50 -9.54 -22.32
C ILE A 579 0.41 -9.27 -20.83
N ASN A 580 -0.81 -9.10 -20.32
CA ASN A 580 -1.06 -8.81 -18.92
C ASN A 580 -2.28 -9.52 -18.36
N GLY A 581 -2.18 -9.91 -17.09
CA GLY A 581 -3.28 -10.46 -16.32
C GLY A 581 -3.00 -10.40 -14.82
N LEU A 582 -4.08 -10.51 -14.03
CA LEU A 582 -4.08 -10.46 -12.57
C LEU A 582 -4.75 -11.72 -12.02
N SER A 583 -4.20 -12.33 -10.97
CA SER A 583 -4.77 -13.51 -10.31
C SER A 583 -4.85 -14.71 -11.28
N ASN A 584 -6.04 -15.24 -11.58
CA ASN A 584 -6.22 -16.21 -12.69
C ASN A 584 -5.69 -15.70 -14.04
N GLY A 585 -5.71 -14.38 -14.27
CA GLY A 585 -5.06 -13.76 -15.42
C GLY A 585 -3.53 -13.81 -15.36
N GLY A 586 -2.93 -13.81 -14.16
CA GLY A 586 -1.49 -14.03 -13.99
C GLY A 586 -1.09 -15.46 -14.39
N LEU A 587 -1.90 -16.44 -13.98
CA LEU A 587 -1.81 -17.82 -14.48
C LEU A 587 -1.89 -17.87 -16.01
N LEU A 588 -2.91 -17.22 -16.61
CA LEU A 588 -3.10 -17.15 -18.06
C LEU A 588 -1.84 -16.67 -18.76
N VAL A 589 -1.25 -15.57 -18.30
CA VAL A 589 -0.02 -15.01 -18.86
C VAL A 589 1.12 -16.04 -18.77
N ALA A 590 1.39 -16.60 -17.60
CA ALA A 590 2.49 -17.54 -17.42
C ALA A 590 2.32 -18.83 -18.25
N ALA A 591 1.10 -19.35 -18.34
CA ALA A 591 0.79 -20.52 -19.17
C ALA A 591 1.00 -20.21 -20.66
N CYS A 592 0.51 -19.07 -21.15
CA CYS A 592 0.70 -18.67 -22.54
C CYS A 592 2.18 -18.43 -22.89
N VAL A 593 2.96 -17.84 -21.99
CA VAL A 593 4.41 -17.69 -22.20
C VAL A 593 5.11 -19.04 -22.26
N ASN A 594 4.77 -19.99 -21.38
CA ASN A 594 5.35 -21.33 -21.44
C ASN A 594 4.99 -22.08 -22.73
N GLN A 595 3.77 -21.89 -23.25
CA GLN A 595 3.26 -22.61 -24.41
C GLN A 595 3.70 -22.01 -25.75
N ARG A 596 3.69 -20.68 -25.86
CA ARG A 596 3.94 -19.93 -27.10
C ARG A 596 4.83 -18.69 -26.86
N PRO A 597 6.06 -18.85 -26.33
CA PRO A 597 6.93 -17.72 -25.99
C PRO A 597 7.24 -16.82 -27.19
N GLU A 598 7.19 -17.33 -28.41
CA GLU A 598 7.47 -16.59 -29.65
C GLU A 598 6.39 -15.59 -30.05
N LEU A 599 5.21 -15.58 -29.41
CA LEU A 599 4.12 -14.65 -29.73
C LEU A 599 4.23 -13.30 -29.02
N TYR A 600 5.16 -13.15 -28.07
CA TYR A 600 5.18 -12.01 -27.15
C TYR A 600 6.58 -11.40 -27.01
N GLY A 601 6.64 -10.09 -26.82
CA GLY A 601 7.86 -9.37 -26.46
C GLY A 601 8.01 -9.18 -24.95
N ALA A 602 6.88 -8.98 -24.26
CA ALA A 602 6.84 -8.79 -22.81
C ALA A 602 5.60 -9.43 -22.16
N ALA A 603 5.71 -9.71 -20.86
CA ALA A 603 4.66 -10.31 -20.06
C ALA A 603 4.68 -9.76 -18.63
N ILE A 604 3.54 -9.27 -18.15
CA ILE A 604 3.37 -8.83 -16.75
C ILE A 604 2.30 -9.71 -16.11
N ALA A 605 2.72 -10.63 -15.25
CA ALA A 605 1.86 -11.59 -14.56
C ALA A 605 1.74 -11.24 -13.07
N GLN A 606 0.57 -10.76 -12.65
CA GLN A 606 0.35 -10.21 -11.32
C GLN A 606 -0.40 -11.21 -10.42
N VAL A 607 0.10 -11.43 -9.19
CA VAL A 607 -0.46 -12.27 -8.11
C VAL A 607 -1.05 -13.61 -8.60
N GLY A 608 -0.33 -14.27 -9.50
CA GLY A 608 -0.81 -15.45 -10.23
C GLY A 608 -0.66 -16.78 -9.48
N LEU A 609 -1.48 -17.76 -9.88
CA LEU A 609 -1.46 -19.13 -9.37
C LEU A 609 -0.64 -20.03 -10.30
N TYR A 610 0.63 -20.26 -9.96
CA TYR A 610 1.57 -20.95 -10.85
C TYR A 610 1.78 -22.45 -10.53
N ASP A 611 1.42 -22.86 -9.31
CA ASP A 611 1.52 -24.25 -8.84
C ASP A 611 0.13 -24.87 -8.74
N PHE A 612 -0.26 -25.56 -9.80
CA PHE A 612 -1.56 -26.22 -9.90
C PHE A 612 -1.67 -27.50 -9.08
N LEU A 613 -0.56 -28.03 -8.56
CA LEU A 613 -0.58 -29.25 -7.77
C LEU A 613 -0.79 -28.99 -6.28
N ARG A 614 -0.60 -27.74 -5.83
CA ARG A 614 -0.60 -27.39 -4.41
C ARG A 614 -1.47 -26.21 -4.00
N PHE A 615 -2.02 -25.42 -4.94
CA PHE A 615 -2.82 -24.23 -4.61
C PHE A 615 -3.91 -24.51 -3.56
N GLN A 616 -4.53 -25.69 -3.60
CA GLN A 616 -5.61 -26.10 -2.71
C GLN A 616 -5.19 -26.27 -1.25
N LYS A 617 -3.88 -26.29 -0.96
CA LYS A 617 -3.32 -26.49 0.38
C LYS A 617 -3.18 -25.19 1.18
N PHE A 618 -3.41 -24.03 0.55
CA PHE A 618 -3.19 -22.72 1.19
C PHE A 618 -4.48 -21.90 1.28
N THR A 619 -4.68 -21.25 2.42
CA THR A 619 -5.75 -20.26 2.68
C THR A 619 -7.13 -20.67 2.13
N ILE A 620 -7.59 -19.99 1.07
CA ILE A 620 -8.89 -20.22 0.41
C ILE A 620 -8.76 -21.01 -0.91
N GLY A 621 -7.55 -21.44 -1.27
CA GLY A 621 -7.26 -22.08 -2.54
C GLY A 621 -8.08 -23.35 -2.78
N TYR A 622 -8.50 -24.05 -1.71
CA TYR A 622 -9.39 -25.21 -1.82
C TYR A 622 -10.71 -24.89 -2.56
N ALA A 623 -11.20 -23.65 -2.49
CA ALA A 623 -12.45 -23.25 -3.15
C ALA A 623 -12.32 -23.27 -4.69
N TRP A 624 -11.11 -23.09 -5.21
CA TRP A 624 -10.84 -23.02 -6.65
C TRP A 624 -10.71 -24.38 -7.32
N CYS A 625 -10.83 -25.48 -6.55
CA CYS A 625 -10.92 -26.82 -7.14
C CYS A 625 -12.11 -26.95 -8.11
N SER A 626 -13.16 -26.13 -7.93
CA SER A 626 -14.30 -26.01 -8.84
C SER A 626 -13.96 -25.39 -10.20
N GLU A 627 -12.88 -24.61 -10.27
CA GLU A 627 -12.38 -23.98 -11.49
C GLU A 627 -11.29 -24.83 -12.16
N TYR A 628 -10.36 -25.40 -11.39
CA TYR A 628 -9.17 -26.04 -11.95
C TYR A 628 -9.21 -27.58 -11.93
N GLY A 629 -10.04 -28.18 -11.07
CA GLY A 629 -9.83 -29.54 -10.58
C GLY A 629 -8.92 -29.55 -9.35
N CYS A 630 -8.65 -30.71 -8.77
CA CYS A 630 -7.82 -30.86 -7.57
C CYS A 630 -6.84 -32.02 -7.74
N SER A 631 -5.60 -31.89 -7.25
CA SER A 631 -4.63 -32.99 -7.27
C SER A 631 -4.81 -33.97 -6.10
N ASP A 632 -5.46 -33.55 -5.02
CA ASP A 632 -5.66 -34.32 -3.78
C ASP A 632 -7.02 -35.04 -3.71
N ASP A 633 -7.83 -35.06 -4.78
CA ASP A 633 -9.20 -35.59 -4.75
C ASP A 633 -9.33 -37.09 -5.09
N GLY A 634 -8.20 -37.78 -5.32
CA GLY A 634 -8.20 -39.17 -5.77
C GLY A 634 -8.48 -39.36 -7.26
N ASN A 635 -8.65 -38.27 -8.03
CA ASN A 635 -8.90 -38.31 -9.47
C ASN A 635 -7.63 -38.06 -10.28
N ARG A 636 -7.05 -39.15 -10.82
CA ARG A 636 -5.89 -39.10 -11.70
C ARG A 636 -6.08 -38.18 -12.92
N THR A 637 -7.29 -38.10 -13.48
CA THR A 637 -7.55 -37.27 -14.67
C THR A 637 -7.38 -35.78 -14.34
N PHE A 638 -7.78 -35.35 -13.15
CA PHE A 638 -7.56 -33.96 -12.71
C PHE A 638 -6.08 -33.70 -12.46
N PHE A 639 -5.37 -34.62 -11.80
CA PHE A 639 -3.91 -34.52 -11.68
C PHE A 639 -3.22 -34.41 -13.06
N ASP A 640 -3.51 -35.30 -14.00
CA ASP A 640 -2.88 -35.32 -15.32
C ASP A 640 -3.13 -34.00 -16.07
N ASN A 641 -4.36 -33.45 -15.98
CA ASN A 641 -4.68 -32.16 -16.57
C ASN A 641 -3.98 -30.98 -15.86
N LEU A 642 -4.03 -30.93 -14.52
CA LEU A 642 -3.35 -29.91 -13.73
C LEU A 642 -1.84 -29.90 -13.99
N TYR A 643 -1.21 -31.08 -14.02
CA TYR A 643 0.21 -31.22 -14.26
C TYR A 643 0.62 -30.77 -15.67
N ARG A 644 -0.21 -31.06 -16.68
CA ARG A 644 -0.02 -30.57 -18.05
C ARG A 644 -0.15 -29.04 -18.16
N LEU A 645 -0.99 -28.42 -17.34
CA LEU A 645 -1.30 -26.98 -17.43
C LEU A 645 -0.47 -26.12 -16.47
N SER A 646 0.08 -26.68 -15.39
CA SER A 646 0.74 -25.91 -14.33
C SER A 646 1.91 -25.09 -14.88
N PRO A 647 1.91 -23.75 -14.70
CA PRO A 647 3.04 -22.93 -15.14
C PRO A 647 4.38 -23.33 -14.53
N LEU A 648 4.43 -23.55 -13.21
CA LEU A 648 5.65 -23.94 -12.49
C LEU A 648 6.28 -25.22 -13.07
N HIS A 649 5.46 -26.23 -13.39
CA HIS A 649 5.92 -27.53 -13.85
C HIS A 649 6.17 -27.61 -15.37
N ASN A 650 5.89 -26.53 -16.11
CA ASN A 650 6.02 -26.49 -17.57
C ASN A 650 6.95 -25.37 -18.06
N VAL A 651 7.84 -24.87 -17.21
CA VAL A 651 8.98 -24.04 -17.64
C VAL A 651 9.97 -24.91 -18.41
N ARG A 652 10.13 -24.65 -19.71
CA ARG A 652 10.98 -25.45 -20.60
C ARG A 652 11.74 -24.56 -21.56
N LEU A 653 12.98 -24.92 -21.87
CA LEU A 653 13.71 -24.22 -22.94
C LEU A 653 12.96 -24.37 -24.27
N PRO A 654 12.79 -23.29 -25.05
CA PRO A 654 12.21 -23.40 -26.38
C PRO A 654 13.01 -24.37 -27.26
N VAL A 655 12.28 -25.19 -28.03
CA VAL A 655 12.88 -26.17 -28.95
C VAL A 655 13.52 -25.48 -30.15
N ASP A 656 12.90 -24.42 -30.66
CA ASP A 656 13.49 -23.57 -31.69
C ASP A 656 14.55 -22.65 -31.06
N GLU A 657 15.78 -22.75 -31.54
CA GLU A 657 16.90 -21.96 -31.01
C GLU A 657 16.80 -20.46 -31.26
N LYS A 658 15.89 -20.04 -32.16
CA LYS A 658 15.60 -18.62 -32.43
C LYS A 658 14.59 -18.03 -31.46
N VAL A 659 13.93 -18.88 -30.67
CA VAL A 659 12.89 -18.47 -29.73
C VAL A 659 13.49 -18.39 -28.33
N GLN A 660 13.23 -17.27 -27.65
CA GLN A 660 13.52 -17.08 -26.23
C GLN A 660 12.22 -16.73 -25.50
N TYR A 661 12.20 -16.80 -24.17
CA TYR A 661 11.07 -16.30 -23.41
C TYR A 661 10.98 -14.76 -23.56
N PRO A 662 9.77 -14.17 -23.57
CA PRO A 662 9.60 -12.73 -23.51
C PRO A 662 10.19 -12.17 -22.20
N SER A 663 10.33 -10.85 -22.15
CA SER A 663 10.66 -10.18 -20.88
C SER A 663 9.51 -10.39 -19.91
N ILE A 664 9.78 -10.98 -18.75
CA ILE A 664 8.74 -11.32 -17.77
C ILE A 664 8.95 -10.51 -16.49
N LEU A 665 7.89 -9.83 -16.07
CA LEU A 665 7.77 -9.27 -14.73
C LEU A 665 6.64 -10.00 -13.99
N LEU A 666 7.02 -10.83 -13.02
CA LEU A 666 6.07 -11.35 -12.03
C LEU A 666 5.85 -10.28 -10.95
N THR A 667 4.63 -10.19 -10.42
CA THR A 667 4.38 -9.31 -9.27
C THR A 667 3.57 -10.03 -8.22
N THR A 668 3.83 -9.73 -6.95
CA THR A 668 3.07 -10.26 -5.83
C THR A 668 3.21 -9.34 -4.62
N ALA A 669 2.47 -9.62 -3.55
CA ALA A 669 2.69 -8.98 -2.26
C ALA A 669 3.02 -10.02 -1.17
N ASP A 670 3.85 -9.65 -0.21
CA ASP A 670 4.30 -10.54 0.87
C ASP A 670 3.16 -10.99 1.82
N HIS A 671 2.09 -10.21 1.92
CA HIS A 671 0.89 -10.52 2.70
C HIS A 671 -0.33 -10.86 1.83
N ASP A 672 -0.14 -11.31 0.59
CA ASP A 672 -1.26 -11.80 -0.22
C ASP A 672 -1.83 -13.10 0.38
N ASP A 673 -2.92 -12.97 1.14
CA ASP A 673 -3.63 -14.06 1.80
C ASP A 673 -4.76 -14.65 0.94
N ARG A 674 -4.88 -14.20 -0.32
CA ARG A 674 -5.76 -14.76 -1.34
C ARG A 674 -4.98 -15.76 -2.18
N ALA A 675 -4.00 -15.29 -2.96
CA ALA A 675 -3.10 -16.09 -3.77
C ALA A 675 -1.70 -16.01 -3.15
N VAL A 676 -1.36 -17.00 -2.31
CA VAL A 676 -0.14 -16.95 -1.50
C VAL A 676 1.11 -16.69 -2.36
N PRO A 677 2.02 -15.79 -1.91
CA PRO A 677 3.11 -15.31 -2.75
C PRO A 677 4.16 -16.37 -3.09
N SER A 678 4.17 -17.50 -2.37
CA SER A 678 5.01 -18.66 -2.68
C SER A 678 4.79 -19.20 -4.10
N HIS A 679 3.59 -19.02 -4.69
CA HIS A 679 3.38 -19.30 -6.10
C HIS A 679 4.37 -18.53 -6.98
N SER A 680 4.45 -17.20 -6.80
CA SER A 680 5.32 -16.33 -7.56
C SER A 680 6.80 -16.58 -7.26
N TYR A 681 7.14 -16.88 -6.01
CA TYR A 681 8.51 -17.17 -5.58
C TYR A 681 9.06 -18.43 -6.25
N LYS A 682 8.28 -19.51 -6.25
CA LYS A 682 8.67 -20.78 -6.91
C LYS A 682 8.75 -20.60 -8.43
N MET A 683 7.82 -19.86 -9.02
CA MET A 683 7.80 -19.61 -10.47
C MET A 683 9.04 -18.82 -10.93
N ILE A 684 9.40 -17.73 -10.26
CA ILE A 684 10.59 -16.95 -10.65
C ILE A 684 11.89 -17.74 -10.42
N ALA A 685 11.97 -18.52 -9.36
CA ALA A 685 13.12 -19.39 -9.08
C ALA A 685 13.33 -20.42 -10.20
N GLU A 686 12.27 -21.09 -10.65
CA GLU A 686 12.35 -22.06 -11.74
C GLU A 686 12.63 -21.39 -13.10
N LEU A 687 12.02 -20.22 -13.39
CA LEU A 687 12.32 -19.43 -14.60
C LEU A 687 13.79 -19.03 -14.67
N GLN A 688 14.34 -18.44 -13.61
CA GLN A 688 15.73 -18.01 -13.58
C GLN A 688 16.70 -19.20 -13.65
N TYR A 689 16.34 -20.34 -13.04
CA TYR A 689 17.15 -21.56 -13.09
C TYR A 689 17.14 -22.23 -14.47
N LYS A 690 15.97 -22.47 -15.06
CA LYS A 690 15.83 -23.20 -16.33
C LYS A 690 16.10 -22.35 -17.56
N ILE A 691 15.59 -21.12 -17.56
CA ILE A 691 15.59 -20.24 -18.72
C ILE A 691 16.71 -19.19 -18.57
N GLY A 692 16.79 -18.53 -17.42
CA GLY A 692 17.76 -17.45 -17.18
C GLY A 692 19.24 -17.85 -17.26
N ARG A 693 19.55 -19.16 -17.17
CA ARG A 693 20.91 -19.68 -17.32
C ARG A 693 21.32 -19.94 -18.78
N ASP A 694 20.35 -20.04 -19.69
CA ASP A 694 20.61 -20.25 -21.12
C ASP A 694 21.23 -19.00 -21.74
N ASN A 695 22.24 -19.17 -22.60
CA ASN A 695 22.94 -18.04 -23.22
C ASN A 695 22.10 -17.31 -24.28
N ARG A 696 21.04 -17.95 -24.80
CA ARG A 696 20.10 -17.37 -25.76
C ARG A 696 19.06 -16.48 -25.07
N GLN A 697 18.86 -16.66 -23.76
CA GLN A 697 17.92 -15.84 -23.00
C GLN A 697 18.57 -14.49 -22.68
N THR A 698 18.13 -13.46 -23.40
CA THR A 698 18.59 -12.08 -23.23
C THR A 698 17.52 -11.19 -22.59
N ASN A 699 16.24 -11.57 -22.72
CA ASN A 699 15.15 -10.85 -22.09
C ASN A 699 15.15 -11.06 -20.55
N PRO A 700 14.94 -10.01 -19.74
CA PRO A 700 14.93 -10.09 -18.28
C PRO A 700 13.78 -10.95 -17.74
N LEU A 701 14.08 -11.72 -16.68
CA LEU A 701 13.13 -12.52 -15.92
C LEU A 701 13.13 -12.02 -14.47
N MET A 702 12.16 -11.19 -14.12
CA MET A 702 12.14 -10.42 -12.88
C MET A 702 10.87 -10.65 -12.06
N ILE A 703 10.97 -10.34 -10.77
CA ILE A 703 9.82 -10.30 -9.86
C ILE A 703 9.86 -9.00 -9.03
N LYS A 704 8.71 -8.37 -8.86
CA LYS A 704 8.52 -7.28 -7.89
C LYS A 704 7.60 -7.72 -6.77
N ILE A 705 8.10 -7.68 -5.55
CA ILE A 705 7.40 -8.16 -4.35
C ILE A 705 7.10 -6.93 -3.48
N GLN A 706 5.83 -6.52 -3.44
CA GLN A 706 5.38 -5.41 -2.60
C GLN A 706 5.36 -5.84 -1.14
N THR A 707 5.95 -5.00 -0.28
CA THR A 707 5.86 -5.19 1.17
C THR A 707 4.68 -4.39 1.72
N ARG A 708 3.94 -4.96 2.68
CA ARG A 708 2.76 -4.34 3.32
C ARG A 708 1.56 -4.13 2.37
N ALA A 709 1.40 -5.02 1.40
CA ALA A 709 0.25 -5.06 0.50
C ALA A 709 -0.36 -6.47 0.47
N GLY A 710 -1.57 -6.60 -0.07
CA GLY A 710 -2.22 -7.89 -0.33
C GLY A 710 -2.60 -8.04 -1.80
N HIS A 711 -3.68 -8.77 -2.08
CA HIS A 711 -4.06 -9.18 -3.44
C HIS A 711 -4.35 -8.02 -4.42
N GLY A 712 -4.66 -6.82 -3.90
CA GLY A 712 -4.79 -5.59 -4.70
C GLY A 712 -6.02 -4.74 -4.36
N ILE A 713 -7.01 -5.29 -3.65
CA ILE A 713 -8.19 -4.54 -3.20
C ILE A 713 -7.78 -3.52 -2.14
N GLY A 714 -8.28 -2.29 -2.28
CA GLY A 714 -7.98 -1.20 -1.35
C GLY A 714 -6.55 -0.67 -1.43
N LYS A 715 -5.78 -1.01 -2.47
CA LYS A 715 -4.44 -0.45 -2.68
C LYS A 715 -4.53 1.09 -2.81
N PRO A 716 -3.71 1.85 -2.06
CA PRO A 716 -3.67 3.31 -2.13
C PRO A 716 -3.42 3.83 -3.55
N THR A 717 -4.01 4.98 -3.91
CA THR A 717 -3.77 5.63 -5.22
C THR A 717 -2.29 5.86 -5.51
N ALA A 718 -1.51 6.33 -4.53
CA ALA A 718 -0.07 6.52 -4.69
C ALA A 718 0.67 5.22 -5.03
N ALA A 719 0.33 4.12 -4.33
CA ALA A 719 0.91 2.81 -4.59
C ALA A 719 0.52 2.26 -5.97
N LYS A 720 -0.72 2.49 -6.44
CA LYS A 720 -1.15 2.12 -7.81
C LYS A 720 -0.35 2.87 -8.87
N ILE A 721 -0.14 4.18 -8.70
CA ILE A 721 0.63 5.00 -9.65
C ILE A 721 2.08 4.50 -9.71
N SER A 722 2.71 4.26 -8.55
CA SER A 722 4.08 3.78 -8.46
C SER A 722 4.25 2.41 -9.13
N GLU A 723 3.35 1.46 -8.83
CA GLU A 723 3.34 0.13 -9.44
C GLU A 723 3.22 0.17 -10.97
N TRP A 724 2.28 0.96 -11.49
CA TRP A 724 2.10 1.07 -12.94
C TRP A 724 3.22 1.85 -13.63
N ALA A 725 3.89 2.77 -12.92
CA ALA A 725 5.10 3.39 -13.43
C ALA A 725 6.21 2.35 -13.62
N GLU A 726 6.38 1.44 -12.65
CA GLU A 726 7.34 0.32 -12.76
C GLU A 726 6.98 -0.62 -13.91
N PHE A 727 5.70 -0.94 -14.10
CA PHE A 727 5.25 -1.79 -15.20
C PHE A 727 5.57 -1.18 -16.55
N TYR A 728 5.24 0.10 -16.76
CA TYR A 728 5.51 0.76 -18.02
C TYR A 728 6.98 1.05 -18.24
N THR A 729 7.77 1.33 -17.19
CA THR A 729 9.23 1.35 -17.31
C THR A 729 9.75 -0.02 -17.77
N PHE A 730 9.29 -1.11 -17.16
CA PHE A 730 9.67 -2.45 -17.60
C PHE A 730 9.31 -2.72 -19.06
N LEU A 731 8.10 -2.33 -19.51
CA LEU A 731 7.66 -2.55 -20.90
C LEU A 731 8.48 -1.78 -21.92
N VAL A 732 8.73 -0.49 -21.68
CA VAL A 732 9.52 0.35 -22.59
C VAL A 732 10.90 -0.27 -22.80
N GLU A 733 11.57 -0.60 -21.70
CA GLU A 733 12.94 -1.10 -21.73
C GLU A 733 13.06 -2.54 -22.24
N SER A 734 11.96 -3.30 -22.18
CA SER A 734 11.91 -4.67 -22.71
C SER A 734 11.50 -4.77 -24.17
N THR A 735 10.83 -3.75 -24.73
CA THR A 735 10.24 -3.80 -26.07
C THR A 735 10.85 -2.82 -27.08
N GLU A 736 11.68 -1.87 -26.63
CA GLU A 736 12.48 -1.05 -27.55
C GLU A 736 13.65 -1.88 -28.12
N GLU A 737 13.61 -2.11 -29.44
CA GLU A 737 14.83 -2.33 -30.21
C GLU A 737 15.64 -1.04 -30.09
N THR A 738 16.83 -1.10 -29.49
CA THR A 738 17.75 0.03 -29.42
C THR A 738 18.14 0.43 -30.84
N ASP A 739 17.37 1.34 -31.44
CA ASP A 739 17.72 2.00 -32.68
C ASP A 739 18.88 2.96 -32.37
N ALA A 740 20.10 2.48 -32.61
CA ALA A 740 21.29 3.29 -32.58
C ALA A 740 21.26 4.25 -33.78
N GLY A 741 20.57 5.38 -33.64
CA GLY A 741 20.72 6.52 -34.56
C GLY A 741 19.45 7.28 -34.94
N ALA A 742 18.91 8.08 -34.01
CA ALA A 742 18.14 9.26 -34.38
C ALA A 742 18.49 10.41 -33.41
N PRO A 743 19.04 11.55 -33.88
CA PRO A 743 19.27 12.70 -33.01
C PRO A 743 17.92 13.28 -32.58
N VAL A 744 17.79 13.53 -31.28
CA VAL A 744 16.75 14.40 -30.74
C VAL A 744 16.95 15.79 -31.36
N GLU A 745 16.02 16.22 -32.22
CA GLU A 745 15.99 17.57 -32.75
C GLU A 745 15.90 18.57 -31.59
N SER A 746 16.99 19.32 -31.39
CA SER A 746 16.98 20.52 -30.58
C SER A 746 16.08 21.55 -31.25
N THR A 747 15.03 21.96 -30.56
CA THR A 747 14.16 23.08 -30.94
C THR A 747 15.02 24.32 -31.23
N GLU A 748 15.13 24.67 -32.51
CA GLU A 748 15.61 25.97 -32.97
C GLU A 748 14.69 27.06 -32.42
N LYS A 749 15.27 28.01 -31.68
CA LYS A 749 14.64 29.28 -31.38
C LYS A 749 14.56 30.06 -32.68
N VAL A 750 13.34 30.30 -33.15
CA VAL A 750 13.04 31.26 -34.21
C VAL A 750 13.36 32.66 -33.68
N GLU A 751 14.40 33.28 -34.24
CA GLU A 751 14.64 34.72 -34.14
C GLU A 751 13.57 35.48 -34.92
N ALA A 752 12.90 36.42 -34.25
CA ALA A 752 12.17 37.50 -34.90
C ALA A 752 12.89 38.80 -34.56
N THR A 753 13.41 39.44 -35.59
CA THR A 753 14.08 40.74 -35.62
C THR A 753 13.09 41.91 -35.55
N GLU A 754 13.65 43.08 -35.21
CA GLU A 754 13.13 44.46 -35.24
C GLU A 754 12.56 45.00 -33.91
N VAL A 755 12.90 46.19 -33.39
CA VAL A 755 13.70 47.34 -33.86
C VAL A 755 14.02 48.24 -32.63
N VAL A 756 15.27 48.70 -32.55
CA VAL A 756 15.79 50.02 -32.06
C VAL A 756 15.16 50.68 -30.81
N ASN A 757 15.95 50.89 -29.74
CA ASN A 757 16.50 52.21 -29.39
C ASN A 757 17.42 52.21 -28.15
N ASN A 758 18.62 52.77 -28.35
CA ASN A 758 19.46 53.62 -27.50
C ASN A 758 19.38 53.58 -25.98
N GLY A 759 20.57 53.59 -25.37
CA GLY A 759 20.84 54.35 -24.16
C GLY A 759 21.95 53.75 -23.30
N ASP A 760 23.19 54.20 -23.56
CA ASP A 760 24.23 54.64 -22.62
C ASP A 760 24.25 54.00 -21.22
N GLY A 761 25.37 53.54 -20.68
CA GLY A 761 26.78 53.79 -20.99
C GLY A 761 27.59 53.55 -19.71
N ASP A 762 28.88 53.25 -19.90
CA ASP A 762 30.03 53.48 -19.01
C ASP A 762 29.97 52.98 -17.56
N ASP A 763 31.03 52.55 -16.89
CA ASP A 763 32.47 52.43 -17.05
C ASP A 763 32.88 51.84 -15.67
N SER A 764 34.01 51.24 -15.38
CA SER A 764 35.32 51.19 -16.00
C SER A 764 36.11 50.07 -15.27
N GLU A 765 37.01 49.48 -16.04
CA GLU A 765 38.44 49.21 -15.75
C GLU A 765 38.92 49.43 -14.30
N THR A 766 39.79 48.61 -13.72
CA THR A 766 41.18 48.32 -14.11
C THR A 766 41.65 47.12 -13.27
N GLU A 767 42.34 46.10 -13.82
CA GLU A 767 43.82 46.01 -13.89
C GLU A 767 44.51 46.24 -12.52
N ASN A 768 45.50 45.48 -12.05
CA ASN A 768 46.43 44.56 -12.69
C ASN A 768 47.27 43.91 -11.57
N THR A 769 47.44 42.57 -11.60
CA THR A 769 48.72 41.83 -11.45
C THR A 769 49.67 42.02 -10.23
N PRO A 770 50.72 41.19 -10.04
CA PRO A 770 50.89 39.76 -10.36
C PRO A 770 51.73 38.96 -9.32
N VAL A 771 51.95 37.68 -9.66
CA VAL A 771 53.10 36.78 -9.37
C VAL A 771 53.47 36.49 -7.89
N GLU A 772 54.00 35.33 -7.51
CA GLU A 772 54.98 34.50 -8.22
C GLU A 772 55.08 33.06 -7.68
N ASN A 773 55.31 32.13 -8.62
CA ASN A 773 56.19 30.93 -8.63
C ASN A 773 56.57 30.21 -7.31
N GLY A 774 56.70 28.89 -7.28
CA GLY A 774 56.64 27.90 -8.35
C GLY A 774 57.41 26.61 -8.00
N SER A 775 57.33 25.67 -8.95
CA SER A 775 58.26 24.55 -9.25
C SER A 775 58.40 23.43 -8.22
N ALA A 776 58.01 22.20 -8.59
CA ALA A 776 58.89 21.12 -9.14
C ALA A 776 59.27 20.15 -7.99
N THR A 777 59.35 18.82 -8.08
CA THR A 777 59.41 17.78 -9.13
C THR A 777 59.24 16.44 -8.36
N GLY A 778 58.61 15.39 -8.91
CA GLY A 778 59.38 14.28 -9.51
C GLY A 778 59.22 12.90 -8.82
N ASP A 779 58.24 12.12 -9.29
CA ASP A 779 58.37 10.76 -9.86
C ASP A 779 58.83 9.49 -9.06
N LYS A 780 58.03 8.41 -9.24
CA LYS A 780 58.34 6.94 -9.39
C LYS A 780 58.04 5.88 -8.29
N LYS A 781 57.10 5.00 -8.69
CA LYS A 781 57.14 3.50 -8.82
C LYS A 781 56.79 2.52 -7.65
N LYS A 782 55.71 1.75 -7.96
CA LYS A 782 55.51 0.26 -7.95
C LYS A 782 55.77 -0.58 -6.66
N LYS A 783 54.77 -1.39 -6.24
CA LYS A 783 54.68 -2.87 -6.47
C LYS A 783 53.50 -3.58 -5.77
N LYS A 784 53.01 -4.63 -6.44
CA LYS A 784 52.02 -5.68 -6.08
C LYS A 784 52.52 -6.68 -5.01
N LYS A 785 51.57 -7.34 -4.30
CA LYS A 785 51.32 -8.82 -4.14
C LYS A 785 50.53 -9.07 -2.83
N LYS A 786 49.35 -9.70 -2.75
CA LYS A 786 48.89 -11.09 -3.05
C LYS A 786 49.61 -12.22 -2.31
N ASN A 787 48.92 -12.86 -1.34
CA ASN A 787 48.70 -14.32 -1.15
C ASN A 787 47.95 -14.52 0.20
N LYS A 788 46.79 -15.17 0.34
CA LYS A 788 46.30 -16.55 0.08
C LYS A 788 46.97 -17.67 0.92
N ASN A 789 46.20 -18.24 1.85
CA ASN A 789 46.01 -19.69 2.14
C ASN A 789 44.78 -19.81 3.08
N LYS A 790 43.75 -20.66 2.81
CA LYS A 790 43.66 -22.14 2.98
C LYS A 790 44.08 -22.57 4.40
N ASN A 791 43.37 -23.39 5.18
CA ASN A 791 42.27 -24.33 4.94
C ASN A 791 41.60 -24.70 6.29
N LYS A 792 40.29 -24.98 6.23
CA LYS A 792 39.48 -26.01 6.93
C LYS A 792 40.15 -26.96 7.94
N ALA A 793 39.47 -27.20 9.08
CA ALA A 793 38.66 -28.42 9.35
C ALA A 793 37.84 -28.33 10.66
N LYS A 794 36.65 -28.95 10.63
CA LYS A 794 35.59 -29.07 11.66
C LYS A 794 35.87 -30.18 12.68
N ALA A 795 35.34 -30.05 13.90
CA ALA A 795 34.37 -30.98 14.51
C ALA A 795 33.74 -30.38 15.79
N SER A 796 32.44 -30.64 15.96
CA SER A 796 31.51 -30.30 17.04
C SER A 796 31.89 -31.00 18.37
N THR A 797 31.36 -30.72 19.57
CA THR A 797 29.99 -30.36 20.01
C THR A 797 30.10 -30.04 21.51
N GLU A 798 29.46 -28.99 22.03
CA GLU A 798 28.64 -29.01 23.26
C GLU A 798 28.24 -27.59 23.70
N SER A 799 26.98 -27.51 24.13
CA SER A 799 26.24 -26.32 24.55
C SER A 799 26.85 -25.64 25.78
N THR A 800 27.04 -24.33 25.72
CA THR A 800 26.99 -23.48 26.90
C THR A 800 26.35 -22.14 26.55
N THR A 801 25.37 -21.78 27.37
CA THR A 801 24.72 -20.48 27.53
C THR A 801 25.69 -19.31 27.35
N ALA A 802 25.40 -18.42 26.41
CA ALA A 802 26.17 -17.19 26.23
C ALA A 802 25.95 -16.25 27.43
N ALA A 803 27.02 -16.02 28.18
CA ALA A 803 27.12 -14.98 29.19
C ALA A 803 27.04 -13.57 28.54
N PRO A 804 26.57 -12.55 29.28
CA PRO A 804 26.51 -11.18 28.78
C PRO A 804 27.91 -10.64 28.48
N ALA A 805 28.03 -9.93 27.35
CA ALA A 805 29.25 -9.23 26.98
C ALA A 805 29.66 -8.23 28.08
N ALA A 806 30.95 -8.20 28.41
CA ALA A 806 31.53 -7.36 29.46
C ALA A 806 31.34 -5.84 29.17
N PRO A 807 31.21 -5.00 30.21
CA PRO A 807 31.02 -3.56 30.06
C PRO A 807 32.26 -2.88 29.48
N ILE A 808 32.07 -2.14 28.38
CA ILE A 808 33.08 -1.26 27.79
C ILE A 808 33.26 -0.04 28.72
N SER A 809 34.51 0.33 29.01
CA SER A 809 34.88 1.47 29.84
C SER A 809 34.42 2.81 29.22
N GLY A 810 33.86 3.70 30.06
CA GLY A 810 32.98 4.82 29.67
C GLY A 810 33.60 6.04 28.97
N ASN A 811 34.72 5.93 28.24
CA ASN A 811 35.30 7.07 27.49
C ASN A 811 35.68 6.75 26.03
N VAL A 812 35.32 5.56 25.52
CA VAL A 812 35.59 5.21 24.12
C VAL A 812 34.45 5.71 23.24
N LYS A 813 34.74 6.60 22.30
CA LYS A 813 33.79 7.03 21.27
C LYS A 813 33.28 5.79 20.54
N PRO A 814 31.98 5.47 20.58
CA PRO A 814 31.46 4.25 19.97
C PRO A 814 31.57 4.41 18.46
N THR A 815 32.31 3.57 17.74
CA THR A 815 32.65 3.78 16.30
C THR A 815 31.84 2.94 15.31
N VAL A 816 31.34 1.78 15.75
CA VAL A 816 30.73 0.75 14.88
C VAL A 816 29.23 1.02 14.71
N PRO A 817 28.67 1.05 13.49
CA PRO A 817 27.23 1.18 13.27
C PRO A 817 26.41 0.10 13.98
N ILE A 818 25.20 0.42 14.47
CA ILE A 818 24.34 -0.51 15.21
C ILE A 818 24.01 -1.75 14.38
N ALA A 819 23.74 -1.59 13.08
CA ALA A 819 23.48 -2.70 12.18
C ALA A 819 24.66 -3.69 12.07
N GLU A 820 25.90 -3.22 12.27
CA GLU A 820 27.10 -4.07 12.26
C GLU A 820 27.34 -4.72 13.64
N GLN A 821 26.93 -4.07 14.72
CA GLN A 821 26.98 -4.64 16.07
C GLN A 821 25.97 -5.79 16.23
N PHE A 822 24.83 -5.70 15.54
CA PHE A 822 23.73 -6.68 15.59
C PHE A 822 23.44 -7.24 14.18
N PRO A 823 24.31 -8.07 13.60
CA PRO A 823 24.17 -8.56 12.22
C PRO A 823 22.91 -9.40 12.00
N ASN A 824 22.39 -10.04 13.06
CA ASN A 824 21.15 -10.82 13.02
C ASN A 824 19.89 -9.96 13.21
N LYS A 825 20.02 -8.62 13.24
CA LYS A 825 18.95 -7.64 13.48
C LYS A 825 18.17 -7.80 14.80
N ASN A 826 18.69 -8.57 15.74
CA ASN A 826 18.14 -8.66 17.08
C ASN A 826 18.67 -7.50 17.94
N PHE A 827 18.00 -6.36 17.86
CA PHE A 827 18.40 -5.15 18.58
C PHE A 827 17.89 -5.19 20.03
N PRO A 828 18.63 -4.61 21.00
CA PRO A 828 18.25 -4.70 22.40
C PRO A 828 16.90 -4.04 22.71
N GLU A 829 16.06 -4.72 23.47
CA GLU A 829 14.78 -4.18 23.96
C GLU A 829 15.01 -2.98 24.90
N GLY A 830 14.01 -2.09 24.99
CA GLY A 830 13.93 -1.07 26.02
C GLY A 830 13.50 -1.62 27.39
N GLU A 831 13.22 -0.72 28.33
CA GLU A 831 12.62 -1.13 29.60
C GLU A 831 11.16 -1.55 29.37
N ILE A 832 10.83 -2.80 29.70
CA ILE A 832 9.46 -3.32 29.61
C ILE A 832 8.72 -3.00 30.91
N LEU A 833 7.62 -2.27 30.79
CA LEU A 833 6.72 -1.95 31.88
C LEU A 833 5.31 -2.47 31.57
N MET A 834 4.55 -2.78 32.62
CA MET A 834 3.15 -3.15 32.45
C MET A 834 2.28 -1.91 32.31
N HIS A 835 1.17 -2.04 31.59
CA HIS A 835 0.12 -1.02 31.59
C HIS A 835 -0.41 -0.82 33.04
N PRO A 836 -0.82 0.41 33.43
CA PRO A 836 -1.36 0.67 34.76
C PRO A 836 -2.56 -0.22 35.08
N LYS A 837 -2.68 -0.66 36.33
CA LYS A 837 -3.84 -1.44 36.80
C LYS A 837 -4.93 -0.49 37.26
N PHE A 838 -6.06 -0.46 36.55
CA PHE A 838 -7.23 0.30 36.98
C PHE A 838 -7.97 -0.42 38.12
N THR A 839 -8.55 0.35 39.04
CA THR A 839 -9.41 -0.12 40.15
C THR A 839 -10.85 -0.39 39.72
N ASP A 840 -11.23 0.07 38.53
CA ASP A 840 -12.50 -0.23 37.87
C ASP A 840 -12.27 -1.40 36.90
N ASP A 841 -13.23 -2.32 36.74
CA ASP A 841 -13.13 -3.64 36.06
C ASP A 841 -12.83 -3.59 34.52
N ARG A 842 -12.13 -2.55 34.04
CA ARG A 842 -11.83 -2.30 32.63
C ARG A 842 -10.36 -2.65 32.27
N MET A 843 -10.22 -3.83 31.66
CA MET A 843 -9.46 -4.10 30.41
C MET A 843 -7.93 -3.87 30.32
N ALA A 844 -7.16 -3.96 31.42
CA ALA A 844 -5.68 -4.13 31.32
C ALA A 844 -5.17 -5.50 31.81
N LYS A 845 -5.90 -6.17 32.72
CA LYS A 845 -5.46 -7.40 33.39
C LYS A 845 -5.37 -8.62 32.47
N ASP A 846 -6.25 -8.72 31.48
CA ASP A 846 -6.39 -9.92 30.64
C ASP A 846 -5.55 -9.90 29.35
N ARG A 847 -4.79 -8.81 29.12
CA ARG A 847 -4.00 -8.62 27.89
C ARG A 847 -2.76 -9.51 27.83
N PHE A 848 -2.14 -9.85 28.96
CA PHE A 848 -0.92 -10.68 29.00
C PHE A 848 -1.18 -12.17 28.78
N THR A 849 -2.36 -12.65 29.17
CA THR A 849 -2.78 -14.05 29.00
C THR A 849 -3.45 -14.30 27.64
N SER A 850 -3.78 -13.23 26.91
CA SER A 850 -4.36 -13.30 25.56
C SER A 850 -3.30 -13.72 24.52
N GLU A 851 -3.44 -14.94 24.01
CA GLU A 851 -2.62 -15.48 22.91
C GLU A 851 -2.78 -14.67 21.60
N GLU A 852 -3.97 -14.10 21.39
CA GLU A 852 -4.27 -13.17 20.30
C GLU A 852 -3.39 -11.92 20.39
N LYS A 853 -3.27 -11.31 21.58
CA LYS A 853 -2.45 -10.11 21.80
C LYS A 853 -0.95 -10.39 21.65
N ARG A 854 -0.49 -11.58 22.04
CA ARG A 854 0.89 -12.03 21.77
C ARG A 854 1.13 -12.27 20.28
N THR A 855 0.12 -12.70 19.54
CA THR A 855 0.22 -12.87 18.08
C THR A 855 0.26 -11.51 17.39
N LEU A 856 -0.56 -10.55 17.82
CA LEU A 856 -0.50 -9.16 17.34
C LEU A 856 0.88 -8.54 17.61
N ASP A 857 1.43 -8.74 18.81
CA ASP A 857 2.78 -8.28 19.16
C ASP A 857 3.85 -8.81 18.17
N ARG A 858 3.79 -10.11 17.83
CA ARG A 858 4.70 -10.72 16.83
C ARG A 858 4.51 -10.16 15.41
N LEU A 859 3.30 -9.75 15.04
CA LEU A 859 3.01 -9.19 13.71
C LEU A 859 3.62 -7.79 13.52
N HIS A 860 4.09 -7.14 14.57
CA HIS A 860 4.72 -5.82 14.54
C HIS A 860 6.24 -5.86 14.78
N GLU A 861 6.85 -7.06 14.82
CA GLU A 861 8.27 -7.24 15.16
C GLU A 861 9.21 -6.44 14.27
N ASP A 862 8.93 -6.32 12.97
CA ASP A 862 9.75 -5.51 12.05
C ASP A 862 9.77 -4.03 12.45
N ILE A 863 8.62 -3.48 12.86
CA ILE A 863 8.52 -2.09 13.31
C ILE A 863 9.26 -1.92 14.65
N TYR A 864 9.15 -2.91 15.53
CA TYR A 864 9.84 -2.90 16.83
C TYR A 864 11.35 -2.99 16.64
N ALA A 865 11.83 -3.79 15.70
CA ALA A 865 13.24 -3.90 15.35
C ALA A 865 13.79 -2.58 14.78
N GLU A 866 13.08 -1.93 13.85
CA GLU A 866 13.46 -0.61 13.32
C GLU A 866 13.59 0.43 14.45
N LEU A 867 12.60 0.45 15.36
CA LEU A 867 12.58 1.36 16.49
C LEU A 867 13.70 1.06 17.50
N ARG A 868 13.95 -0.21 17.81
CA ARG A 868 15.04 -0.64 18.71
C ARG A 868 16.41 -0.36 18.13
N GLN A 869 16.59 -0.47 16.81
CA GLN A 869 17.84 -0.07 16.15
C GLN A 869 18.10 1.43 16.32
N ALA A 870 17.09 2.26 16.07
CA ALA A 870 17.19 3.70 16.30
C ALA A 870 17.47 3.98 17.78
N ALA A 871 16.75 3.30 18.68
CA ALA A 871 16.89 3.52 20.12
C ALA A 871 18.29 3.16 20.60
N GLU A 872 18.87 2.08 20.09
CA GLU A 872 20.22 1.68 20.46
C GLU A 872 21.27 2.68 19.99
N ALA A 873 21.11 3.26 18.78
CA ALA A 873 22.00 4.33 18.32
C ALA A 873 21.89 5.57 19.24
N HIS A 874 20.67 5.92 19.67
CA HIS A 874 20.43 6.98 20.63
C HIS A 874 21.11 6.69 21.98
N ARG A 875 20.84 5.52 22.58
CA ARG A 875 21.38 5.09 23.88
C ARG A 875 22.90 5.13 23.92
N GLN A 876 23.56 4.58 22.91
CA GLN A 876 25.03 4.58 22.83
C GLN A 876 25.59 5.99 22.65
N THR A 877 24.96 6.82 21.81
CA THR A 877 25.37 8.22 21.62
C THR A 877 25.22 8.99 22.93
N ARG A 878 24.06 8.91 23.56
CA ARG A 878 23.75 9.60 24.80
C ARG A 878 24.69 9.23 25.94
N LYS A 879 24.91 7.92 26.16
CA LYS A 879 25.86 7.42 27.16
C LYS A 879 27.28 7.95 26.94
N TYR A 880 27.72 8.06 25.69
CA TYR A 880 29.00 8.64 25.35
C TYR A 880 29.03 10.15 25.65
N ILE A 881 28.03 10.90 25.20
CA ILE A 881 27.97 12.36 25.34
C ILE A 881 27.87 12.79 26.80
N GLN A 882 27.09 12.09 27.63
CA GLN A 882 26.99 12.36 29.07
C GLN A 882 28.36 12.34 29.79
N ASN A 883 29.28 11.48 29.34
CA ASN A 883 30.62 11.36 29.92
C ASN A 883 31.65 12.29 29.24
N TRP A 884 31.42 12.62 27.97
CA TRP A 884 32.35 13.38 27.15
C TRP A 884 32.24 14.89 27.38
N VAL A 885 31.03 15.42 27.53
CA VAL A 885 30.77 16.86 27.67
C VAL A 885 31.33 17.40 28.99
N LYS A 886 32.02 18.54 28.93
CA LYS A 886 32.62 19.21 30.09
C LYS A 886 32.48 20.74 29.98
N PRO A 887 32.47 21.47 31.11
CA PRO A 887 32.56 22.93 31.08
C PRO A 887 33.78 23.42 30.31
N GLY A 888 33.62 24.54 29.59
CA GLY A 888 34.63 25.14 28.71
C GLY A 888 34.53 24.73 27.24
N MET A 889 33.66 23.77 26.89
CA MET A 889 33.38 23.40 25.50
C MET A 889 32.38 24.36 24.85
N THR A 890 32.57 24.67 23.57
CA THR A 890 31.58 25.43 22.81
C THR A 890 30.34 24.58 22.53
N MET A 891 29.17 25.21 22.44
CA MET A 891 27.93 24.48 22.13
C MET A 891 27.97 23.85 20.73
N ILE A 892 28.70 24.47 19.79
CA ILE A 892 28.91 23.94 18.43
C ILE A 892 29.69 22.62 18.50
N GLU A 893 30.80 22.58 19.23
CA GLU A 893 31.60 21.35 19.40
C GLU A 893 30.76 20.22 19.99
N ILE A 894 29.90 20.52 20.97
CA ILE A 894 29.01 19.53 21.59
C ILE A 894 27.99 18.99 20.58
N CYS A 895 27.32 19.87 19.83
CA CYS A 895 26.32 19.46 18.85
C CYS A 895 26.97 18.66 17.71
N GLU A 896 28.08 19.11 17.15
CA GLU A 896 28.75 18.42 16.05
C GLU A 896 29.25 17.03 16.47
N GLU A 897 29.83 16.89 17.66
CA GLU A 897 30.31 15.61 18.16
C GLU A 897 29.16 14.62 18.43
N LEU A 898 28.07 15.08 19.05
CA LEU A 898 26.86 14.28 19.27
C LEU A 898 26.25 13.84 17.94
N GLU A 899 25.99 14.79 17.05
CA GLU A 899 25.29 14.50 15.80
C GLU A 899 26.15 13.62 14.88
N SER A 900 27.47 13.83 14.83
CA SER A 900 28.41 12.99 14.08
C SER A 900 28.44 11.56 14.64
N THR A 901 28.41 11.42 15.96
CA THR A 901 28.35 10.11 16.61
C THR A 901 27.04 9.40 16.30
N ALA A 902 25.90 10.08 16.46
CA ALA A 902 24.59 9.52 16.15
C ALA A 902 24.47 9.08 14.68
N ARG A 903 24.85 9.94 13.74
CA ARG A 903 24.83 9.62 12.29
C ARG A 903 25.67 8.41 11.93
N ARG A 904 26.83 8.28 12.55
CA ARG A 904 27.71 7.13 12.31
C ARG A 904 27.15 5.85 12.93
N LEU A 905 26.61 5.92 14.15
CA LEU A 905 26.00 4.74 14.79
C LEU A 905 24.73 4.28 14.09
N ILE A 906 23.85 5.19 13.69
CA ILE A 906 22.62 4.84 12.99
C ILE A 906 22.88 4.35 11.56
N GLY A 907 24.03 4.69 10.98
CA GLY A 907 24.36 4.42 9.58
C GLY A 907 23.59 5.34 8.64
N GLU A 908 23.79 6.65 8.79
CA GLU A 908 23.04 7.70 8.07
C GLU A 908 22.96 7.41 6.56
N LYS A 909 21.72 7.37 6.05
CA LYS A 909 21.41 7.05 4.65
C LYS A 909 20.15 7.80 4.20
N GLY A 910 20.32 9.08 3.87
CA GLY A 910 19.20 9.93 3.43
C GLY A 910 18.04 9.89 4.43
N LEU A 911 16.81 9.72 3.93
CA LEU A 911 15.61 9.57 4.76
C LEU A 911 15.40 8.15 5.30
N GLU A 912 16.22 7.17 4.92
CA GLU A 912 16.08 5.79 5.43
C GLU A 912 16.62 5.66 6.86
N ALA A 913 17.70 6.36 7.19
CA ALA A 913 18.31 6.30 8.52
C ALA A 913 19.06 7.61 8.82
N GLY A 914 18.91 8.16 10.03
CA GLY A 914 19.52 9.45 10.33
C GLY A 914 19.11 10.04 11.68
N LEU A 915 19.39 11.33 11.85
CA LEU A 915 18.86 12.13 12.95
C LEU A 915 17.46 12.63 12.61
N ALA A 916 16.56 12.59 13.59
CA ALA A 916 15.16 12.98 13.40
C ALA A 916 14.92 14.48 13.53
N PHE A 917 15.74 15.16 14.33
CA PHE A 917 15.69 16.60 14.52
C PHE A 917 17.06 17.12 15.03
N PRO A 918 17.36 18.43 14.88
CA PRO A 918 18.63 19.01 15.31
C PRO A 918 18.85 18.86 16.81
N THR A 919 20.11 18.70 17.22
CA THR A 919 20.42 18.60 18.65
C THR A 919 20.08 19.91 19.36
N GLY A 920 19.07 19.88 20.20
CA GLY A 920 18.78 20.88 21.22
C GLY A 920 19.82 20.83 22.32
N CYS A 921 20.33 21.99 22.72
CA CYS A 921 21.34 22.14 23.77
C CYS A 921 21.02 23.34 24.67
N SER A 922 19.75 23.52 25.02
CA SER A 922 19.21 24.70 25.71
C SER A 922 19.81 24.89 27.11
N ARG A 923 20.22 26.12 27.45
CA ARG A 923 20.88 26.45 28.73
C ARG A 923 19.98 27.26 29.66
N ASN A 924 20.04 26.95 30.95
CA ASN A 924 19.47 27.74 32.04
C ASN A 924 17.96 28.02 31.83
N HIS A 925 17.57 29.29 31.70
CA HIS A 925 16.20 29.72 31.46
C HIS A 925 15.61 29.29 30.10
N CYS A 926 16.43 28.95 29.10
CA CYS A 926 15.95 28.39 27.83
C CYS A 926 15.59 26.91 28.06
N ALA A 927 14.33 26.54 27.88
CA ALA A 927 13.81 25.20 28.11
C ALA A 927 14.08 24.26 26.92
N ALA A 928 13.77 24.70 25.68
CA ALA A 928 13.79 23.86 24.47
C ALA A 928 14.20 24.66 23.22
N HIS A 929 14.38 23.96 22.09
CA HIS A 929 14.59 24.50 20.73
C HIS A 929 15.82 25.40 20.49
N TYR A 930 16.81 25.44 21.39
CA TYR A 930 18.09 26.12 21.11
C TYR A 930 19.12 25.15 20.55
N THR A 931 19.63 25.45 19.36
CA THR A 931 20.84 24.83 18.80
C THR A 931 21.73 25.94 18.20
N PRO A 932 23.08 25.88 18.32
CA PRO A 932 23.95 27.02 17.98
C PRO A 932 24.00 27.25 16.47
N ASN A 933 23.64 28.44 16.00
CA ASN A 933 23.82 28.79 14.59
C ASN A 933 25.33 28.90 14.24
N ALA A 934 25.68 28.87 12.96
CA ALA A 934 27.06 29.04 12.53
C ALA A 934 27.66 30.34 13.09
N GLY A 935 28.81 30.24 13.77
CA GLY A 935 29.49 31.38 14.40
C GLY A 935 29.02 31.74 15.82
N ASP A 936 28.11 30.96 16.42
CA ASP A 936 27.67 31.14 17.80
C ASP A 936 28.84 30.89 18.80
N PRO A 937 29.26 31.89 19.60
CA PRO A 937 30.40 31.79 20.51
C PRO A 937 30.04 31.19 21.87
N THR A 938 28.82 30.67 22.04
CA THR A 938 28.31 30.20 23.33
C THR A 938 29.14 29.02 23.86
N VAL A 939 29.61 29.15 25.10
CA VAL A 939 30.40 28.14 25.83
C VAL A 939 29.59 27.59 27.01
N LEU A 940 29.64 26.28 27.22
CA LEU A 940 29.06 25.60 28.37
C LEU A 940 29.89 25.90 29.63
N GLU A 941 29.26 26.45 30.67
CA GLU A 941 29.89 26.84 31.93
C GLU A 941 29.59 25.82 33.04
N TYR A 942 30.38 25.86 34.13
CA TYR A 942 30.21 24.95 35.26
C TYR A 942 28.86 25.11 35.97
N ASP A 943 28.36 26.34 36.06
CA ASP A 943 27.09 26.68 36.72
C ASP A 943 25.88 26.63 35.77
N ASP A 944 26.01 26.02 34.59
CA ASP A 944 24.86 25.84 33.69
C ASP A 944 24.01 24.61 34.00
N VAL A 945 22.73 24.74 33.68
CA VAL A 945 21.78 23.63 33.51
C VAL A 945 21.49 23.48 32.02
N CYS A 946 22.08 22.48 31.37
CA CYS A 946 21.99 22.26 29.93
C CYS A 946 21.10 21.06 29.61
N LYS A 947 20.07 21.26 28.79
CA LYS A 947 19.21 20.18 28.28
C LYS A 947 19.76 19.75 26.94
N ILE A 948 20.12 18.47 26.82
CA ILE A 948 20.52 17.86 25.55
C ILE A 948 19.35 17.03 25.05
N ASP A 949 18.89 17.38 23.86
CA ASP A 949 17.71 16.80 23.23
C ASP A 949 18.04 16.49 21.77
N PHE A 950 17.89 15.22 21.36
CA PHE A 950 18.17 14.82 19.99
C PHE A 950 17.41 13.54 19.66
N GLY A 951 17.06 13.39 18.38
CA GLY A 951 16.36 12.20 17.92
C GLY A 951 17.10 11.43 16.86
N THR A 952 16.87 10.12 16.81
CA THR A 952 17.36 9.23 15.74
C THR A 952 16.18 8.54 15.07
N HIS A 953 16.34 8.09 13.82
CA HIS A 953 15.30 7.32 13.16
C HIS A 953 15.83 6.25 12.21
N ILE A 954 15.00 5.21 12.01
CA ILE A 954 15.05 4.26 10.89
C ILE A 954 13.69 4.30 10.19
N ASN A 955 13.65 4.53 8.87
CA ASN A 955 12.44 4.61 8.05
C ASN A 955 11.36 5.55 8.63
N GLY A 956 11.80 6.68 9.21
CA GLY A 956 10.94 7.66 9.87
C GLY A 956 10.40 7.23 11.24
N ARG A 957 10.78 6.06 11.78
CA ARG A 957 10.49 5.66 13.17
C ARG A 957 11.40 6.44 14.11
N ILE A 958 10.87 7.49 14.72
CA ILE A 958 11.66 8.44 15.50
C ILE A 958 11.78 7.96 16.95
N ILE A 959 13.00 8.06 17.48
CA ILE A 959 13.30 8.04 18.89
C ILE A 959 13.57 9.46 19.33
N ASP A 960 12.70 9.95 20.19
CA ASP A 960 12.76 11.23 20.87
C ASP A 960 13.13 11.04 22.34
N CYS A 961 14.18 11.72 22.78
CA CYS A 961 14.72 11.54 24.13
C CYS A 961 15.76 12.60 24.48
N ALA A 962 15.48 13.28 25.60
CA ALA A 962 16.30 14.32 26.19
C ALA A 962 16.76 13.99 27.63
N PHE A 963 17.84 14.65 28.03
CA PHE A 963 18.39 14.60 29.39
C PHE A 963 19.02 15.93 29.79
N THR A 964 19.08 16.19 31.10
CA THR A 964 19.71 17.40 31.64
C THR A 964 21.10 17.12 32.22
N LEU A 965 22.09 17.88 31.75
CA LEU A 965 23.45 17.94 32.28
C LEU A 965 23.61 19.09 33.28
N THR A 966 24.16 18.76 34.45
CA THR A 966 24.57 19.70 35.50
C THR A 966 25.93 19.30 36.04
N PHE A 967 26.83 20.26 36.23
CA PHE A 967 28.15 20.00 36.83
C PHE A 967 28.22 20.46 38.28
N ASN A 968 27.40 21.45 38.64
CA ASN A 968 27.24 21.88 40.01
C ASN A 968 26.12 21.08 40.71
N PRO A 969 26.42 20.35 41.81
CA PRO A 969 25.43 19.58 42.57
C PRO A 969 24.27 20.41 43.12
N LYS A 970 24.40 21.74 43.21
CA LYS A 970 23.30 22.61 43.67
C LYS A 970 22.03 22.48 42.82
N TYR A 971 22.14 22.01 41.58
CA TYR A 971 21.00 21.80 40.67
C TYR A 971 20.43 20.36 40.70
N ASP A 972 21.01 19.45 41.48
CA ASP A 972 20.60 18.04 41.45
C ASP A 972 19.13 17.85 41.85
N LYS A 973 18.60 18.66 42.77
CA LYS A 973 17.19 18.62 43.15
C LYS A 973 16.23 19.00 42.02
N LEU A 974 16.61 19.95 41.17
CA LEU A 974 15.84 20.32 39.98
C LEU A 974 15.85 19.17 38.96
N LYS A 975 17.01 18.56 38.75
CA LYS A 975 17.19 17.40 37.86
C LYS A 975 16.39 16.18 38.34
N GLU A 976 16.41 15.92 39.65
CA GLU A 976 15.66 14.85 40.32
C GLU A 976 14.16 15.04 40.15
N ALA A 977 13.64 16.25 40.41
CA ALA A 977 12.22 16.58 40.26
C ALA A 977 11.69 16.27 38.84
N VAL A 978 12.41 16.72 37.80
CA VAL A 978 11.99 16.51 36.41
C VAL A 978 12.11 15.05 35.98
N ARG A 979 13.17 14.36 36.42
CA ARG A 979 13.33 12.92 36.17
C ARG A 979 12.21 12.10 36.82
N ASP A 980 11.86 12.41 38.06
CA ASP A 980 10.83 11.68 38.80
C ASP A 980 9.43 11.98 38.24
N ALA A 981 9.18 13.21 37.78
CA ALA A 981 7.97 13.58 37.06
C ALA A 981 7.86 12.83 35.72
N THR A 982 8.95 12.72 34.96
CA THR A 982 8.99 11.93 33.70
C THR A 982 8.73 10.45 33.96
N ASN A 983 9.38 9.87 34.98
CA ASN A 983 9.15 8.48 35.40
C ASN A 983 7.71 8.24 35.81
N THR A 984 7.10 9.22 36.47
CA THR A 984 5.67 9.18 36.83
C THR A 984 4.81 9.19 35.57
N GLY A 985 5.09 10.09 34.61
CA GLY A 985 4.39 10.11 33.32
C GLY A 985 4.46 8.76 32.59
N ILE A 986 5.64 8.13 32.53
CA ILE A 986 5.84 6.81 31.92
C ILE A 986 5.08 5.73 32.69
N ARG A 987 5.12 5.78 34.02
CA ARG A 987 4.42 4.81 34.88
C ARG A 987 2.91 4.89 34.67
N GLU A 988 2.35 6.09 34.59
CA GLU A 988 0.93 6.32 34.38
C GLU A 988 0.49 6.14 32.93
N ALA A 989 1.39 6.25 31.95
CA ALA A 989 1.08 6.01 30.54
C ALA A 989 0.69 4.55 30.27
N GLY A 990 -0.21 4.32 29.32
CA GLY A 990 -0.66 2.99 28.95
C GLY A 990 -1.87 3.03 28.05
N ILE A 991 -2.21 1.89 27.43
CA ILE A 991 -3.39 1.81 26.59
C ILE A 991 -4.65 2.13 27.41
N ASP A 992 -5.56 2.89 26.83
CA ASP A 992 -6.82 3.39 27.41
C ASP A 992 -6.64 4.45 28.52
N VAL A 993 -5.41 4.85 28.85
CA VAL A 993 -5.15 5.95 29.79
C VAL A 993 -5.49 7.28 29.13
N ARG A 994 -6.18 8.17 29.87
CA ARG A 994 -6.46 9.53 29.41
C ARG A 994 -5.24 10.40 29.59
N LEU A 995 -4.92 11.19 28.57
CA LEU A 995 -3.75 12.07 28.57
C LEU A 995 -3.79 13.08 29.74
N CYS A 996 -4.97 13.60 30.07
CA CYS A 996 -5.16 14.51 31.21
C CYS A 996 -4.80 13.90 32.58
N ASP A 997 -4.97 12.57 32.75
CA ASP A 997 -4.68 11.88 34.01
C ASP A 997 -3.16 11.76 34.22
N ILE A 998 -2.42 11.53 33.13
CA ILE A 998 -0.96 11.54 33.11
C ILE A 998 -0.44 12.92 33.52
N GLY A 999 -1.00 13.99 32.93
CA GLY A 999 -0.58 15.36 33.26
C GLY A 999 -0.86 15.77 34.70
N ALA A 1000 -1.97 15.31 35.28
CA ALA A 1000 -2.24 15.52 36.70
C ALA A 1000 -1.19 14.84 37.60
N ALA A 1001 -0.81 13.60 37.30
CA ALA A 1001 0.18 12.85 38.07
C ALA A 1001 1.60 13.43 37.91
N ILE A 1002 1.97 13.87 36.69
CA ILE A 1002 3.24 14.56 36.43
C ILE A 1002 3.32 15.84 37.27
N GLN A 1003 2.26 16.65 37.29
CA GLN A 1003 2.25 17.91 38.03
C GLN A 1003 2.44 17.69 39.53
N GLU A 1004 1.71 16.73 40.09
CA GLU A 1004 1.75 16.41 41.51
C GLU A 1004 3.18 16.08 41.95
N VAL A 1005 3.89 15.27 41.17
CA VAL A 1005 5.27 14.89 41.46
C VAL A 1005 6.20 16.08 41.24
N MET A 1006 6.12 16.78 40.11
CA MET A 1006 6.99 17.92 39.79
C MET A 1006 6.93 19.01 40.87
N GLU A 1007 5.72 19.41 41.26
CA GLU A 1007 5.49 20.53 42.17
C GLU A 1007 5.65 20.17 43.66
N SER A 1008 5.93 18.90 43.98
CA SER A 1008 6.28 18.46 45.35
C SER A 1008 7.73 18.76 45.73
N TYR A 1009 8.59 19.10 44.77
CA TYR A 1009 10.00 19.37 45.00
C TYR A 1009 10.26 20.86 45.25
N GLU A 1010 11.20 21.11 46.17
CA GLU A 1010 11.79 22.42 46.40
C GLU A 1010 13.32 22.34 46.21
N ILE A 1011 13.90 23.44 45.75
CA ILE A 1011 15.34 23.59 45.56
C ILE A 1011 15.82 24.90 46.17
N GLU A 1012 16.94 24.86 46.89
CA GLU A 1012 17.60 26.06 47.41
C GLU A 1012 18.71 26.49 46.46
N LEU A 1013 18.61 27.71 45.93
CA LEU A 1013 19.63 28.33 45.08
C LEU A 1013 20.01 29.69 45.66
N ASP A 1014 21.31 29.88 45.91
CA ASP A 1014 21.90 31.13 46.41
C ASP A 1014 21.19 31.69 47.66
N GLY A 1015 20.79 30.81 48.59
CA GLY A 1015 20.13 31.16 49.84
C GLY A 1015 18.62 31.44 49.74
N LYS A 1016 18.00 31.11 48.59
CA LYS A 1016 16.55 31.24 48.38
C LYS A 1016 15.94 29.92 47.93
N THR A 1017 14.83 29.53 48.56
CA THR A 1017 14.06 28.34 48.18
C THR A 1017 13.10 28.64 47.04
N TYR A 1018 13.07 27.76 46.04
CA TYR A 1018 12.17 27.78 44.91
C TYR A 1018 11.40 26.46 44.84
N GLN A 1019 10.08 26.53 44.69
CA GLN A 1019 9.31 25.37 44.26
C GLN A 1019 9.60 25.09 42.78
N VAL A 1020 9.84 23.83 42.42
CA VAL A 1020 9.96 23.43 41.01
C VAL A 1020 8.57 23.42 40.39
N LYS A 1021 8.38 24.14 39.28
CA LYS A 1021 7.09 24.24 38.59
C LYS A 1021 7.15 23.54 37.25
N SER A 1022 6.09 22.81 36.90
CA SER A 1022 5.89 22.37 35.52
C SER A 1022 5.82 23.58 34.58
N ILE A 1023 6.51 23.50 33.43
CA ILE A 1023 6.34 24.50 32.37
C ILE A 1023 5.03 24.23 31.64
N ARG A 1024 3.93 24.82 32.14
CA ARG A 1024 2.55 24.42 31.82
C ARG A 1024 2.10 24.60 30.37
N ASN A 1025 2.90 25.24 29.53
CA ASN A 1025 2.63 25.40 28.10
C ASN A 1025 3.60 24.59 27.20
N LEU A 1026 4.30 23.61 27.78
CA LEU A 1026 5.01 22.54 27.07
C LEU A 1026 4.37 21.21 27.42
N ASN A 1027 4.46 20.25 26.51
CA ASN A 1027 3.77 18.96 26.62
C ASN A 1027 4.56 17.91 25.84
N GLY A 1028 4.48 16.65 26.28
CA GLY A 1028 4.87 15.53 25.44
C GLY A 1028 3.90 15.35 24.26
N HIS A 1029 4.18 14.39 23.38
CA HIS A 1029 3.42 14.23 22.16
C HIS A 1029 3.44 12.81 21.59
N SER A 1030 2.43 12.48 20.80
CA SER A 1030 2.46 11.28 19.94
C SER A 1030 3.45 11.47 18.79
N ILE A 1031 4.09 10.39 18.38
CA ILE A 1031 5.08 10.33 17.29
C ILE A 1031 4.53 9.44 16.16
N SER A 1032 4.73 9.85 14.91
CA SER A 1032 4.38 9.10 13.70
C SER A 1032 5.55 9.02 12.72
N PRO A 1033 5.50 8.13 11.71
CA PRO A 1033 6.53 8.05 10.68
C PRO A 1033 6.85 9.41 10.07
N TYR A 1034 8.11 9.85 10.19
CA TYR A 1034 8.63 11.14 9.71
C TYR A 1034 7.93 12.38 10.29
N ARG A 1035 7.20 12.23 11.41
CA ARG A 1035 6.42 13.29 12.03
C ARG A 1035 6.57 13.24 13.55
N ILE A 1036 7.34 14.18 14.10
CA ILE A 1036 7.61 14.26 15.54
C ILE A 1036 6.36 14.66 16.34
N HIS A 1037 5.58 15.62 15.83
CA HIS A 1037 4.29 16.04 16.41
C HIS A 1037 3.12 15.41 15.63
N ALA A 1038 2.63 14.25 16.07
CA ALA A 1038 1.58 13.49 15.37
C ALA A 1038 0.12 13.80 15.77
N GLY A 1039 -0.09 14.82 16.63
CA GLY A 1039 -1.42 15.39 16.88
C GLY A 1039 -1.99 15.17 18.28
N LYS A 1040 -1.61 14.10 19.00
CA LYS A 1040 -1.96 13.95 20.42
C LYS A 1040 -0.89 14.59 21.30
N THR A 1041 -1.34 15.31 22.32
CA THR A 1041 -0.50 16.05 23.26
C THR A 1041 -0.62 15.44 24.65
N VAL A 1042 0.51 15.12 25.30
CA VAL A 1042 0.59 14.57 26.66
C VAL A 1042 0.86 15.71 27.64
N PRO A 1043 -0.16 16.20 28.37
CA PRO A 1043 0.03 17.32 29.29
C PRO A 1043 1.02 16.99 30.42
N ILE A 1044 1.71 18.00 30.94
CA ILE A 1044 2.56 17.89 32.14
C ILE A 1044 1.98 18.66 33.35
N VAL A 1045 0.75 19.13 33.19
CA VAL A 1045 -0.07 19.77 34.21
C VAL A 1045 -1.48 19.19 34.19
N LYS A 1046 -2.19 19.29 35.31
CA LYS A 1046 -3.61 18.95 35.39
C LYS A 1046 -4.42 19.82 34.42
N GLY A 1047 -5.09 19.17 33.47
CA GLY A 1047 -5.90 19.81 32.44
C GLY A 1047 -5.72 19.13 31.08
N GLY A 1048 -6.35 19.67 30.03
CA GLY A 1048 -6.30 19.11 28.69
C GLY A 1048 -7.47 18.17 28.35
N GLU A 1049 -7.45 17.64 27.13
CA GLU A 1049 -8.51 16.77 26.61
C GLU A 1049 -8.49 15.37 27.26
N SER A 1050 -9.67 14.74 27.36
CA SER A 1050 -9.81 13.37 27.86
C SER A 1050 -9.44 12.29 26.83
N THR A 1051 -8.72 12.68 25.77
CA THR A 1051 -8.20 11.81 24.71
C THR A 1051 -7.37 10.69 25.31
N ARG A 1052 -7.48 9.48 24.75
CA ARG A 1052 -6.81 8.28 25.27
C ARG A 1052 -5.62 7.88 24.42
N MET A 1053 -4.65 7.25 25.10
CA MET A 1053 -3.56 6.52 24.47
C MET A 1053 -4.07 5.19 23.91
N GLU A 1054 -3.64 4.82 22.70
CA GLU A 1054 -4.11 3.64 21.97
C GLU A 1054 -2.98 2.63 21.71
N GLU A 1055 -3.39 1.43 21.32
CA GLU A 1055 -2.49 0.32 20.99
C GLU A 1055 -1.67 0.61 19.73
N ASN A 1056 -0.39 0.26 19.75
CA ASN A 1056 0.61 0.49 18.69
C ASN A 1056 0.92 1.97 18.38
N GLU A 1057 0.55 2.89 19.28
CA GLU A 1057 1.02 4.27 19.23
C GLU A 1057 2.37 4.46 19.93
N PHE A 1058 3.09 5.49 19.50
CA PHE A 1058 4.39 5.89 20.04
C PHE A 1058 4.25 7.29 20.65
N TYR A 1059 4.85 7.50 21.81
CA TYR A 1059 4.77 8.77 22.53
C TYR A 1059 6.12 9.18 23.05
N ALA A 1060 6.45 10.46 22.89
CA ALA A 1060 7.40 11.18 23.73
C ALA A 1060 6.72 11.51 25.06
N ILE A 1061 7.15 10.85 26.13
CA ILE A 1061 6.80 11.30 27.49
C ILE A 1061 7.89 12.24 27.94
N GLU A 1062 7.59 13.52 27.86
CA GLU A 1062 8.52 14.62 28.06
C GLU A 1062 8.02 15.51 29.19
N THR A 1063 8.91 15.92 30.09
CA THR A 1063 8.56 16.89 31.15
C THR A 1063 9.61 17.98 31.30
N PHE A 1064 9.13 19.16 31.68
CA PHE A 1064 9.96 20.35 31.88
C PHE A 1064 9.66 20.98 33.24
N GLY A 1065 10.70 21.11 34.07
CA GLY A 1065 10.64 21.80 35.36
C GLY A 1065 11.37 23.14 35.32
N SER A 1066 10.88 24.12 36.06
CA SER A 1066 11.44 25.47 36.13
C SER A 1066 11.45 26.02 37.55
N THR A 1067 12.51 26.74 37.92
CA THR A 1067 12.56 27.59 39.13
C THR A 1067 11.93 28.98 38.92
N GLY A 1068 11.46 29.27 37.70
CA GLY A 1068 10.91 30.55 37.28
C GLY A 1068 9.38 30.64 37.38
N ARG A 1069 8.74 31.07 36.29
CA ARG A 1069 7.27 31.24 36.21
C ARG A 1069 6.55 29.96 35.80
N GLY A 1070 7.27 28.97 35.28
CA GLY A 1070 6.67 27.74 34.75
C GLY A 1070 5.86 28.03 33.48
N VAL A 1071 6.30 29.00 32.67
CA VAL A 1071 5.76 29.32 31.32
C VAL A 1071 6.90 29.80 30.47
N VAL A 1072 6.99 29.29 29.25
CA VAL A 1072 7.96 29.72 28.25
C VAL A 1072 7.33 30.60 27.17
N HIS A 1073 8.16 31.40 26.51
CA HIS A 1073 7.82 32.20 25.35
C HIS A 1073 8.98 32.15 24.36
N ASP A 1074 8.68 32.42 23.10
CA ASP A 1074 9.66 32.54 22.03
C ASP A 1074 10.66 33.65 22.36
N ASP A 1075 11.95 33.33 22.36
CA ASP A 1075 13.05 34.27 22.54
C ASP A 1075 14.27 33.78 21.75
N MET A 1076 15.28 34.63 21.56
CA MET A 1076 16.51 34.33 20.82
C MET A 1076 16.32 34.01 19.31
N ASP A 1077 17.43 33.77 18.60
CA ASP A 1077 17.40 33.49 17.17
C ASP A 1077 16.88 32.09 16.85
N VAL A 1078 15.95 32.00 15.88
CA VAL A 1078 15.38 30.73 15.40
C VAL A 1078 16.48 29.81 14.86
N SER A 1079 16.49 28.58 15.37
CA SER A 1079 17.47 27.57 15.01
C SER A 1079 16.82 26.27 14.48
N HIS A 1080 15.57 25.98 14.84
CA HIS A 1080 14.82 24.82 14.38
C HIS A 1080 13.76 25.21 13.34
N TYR A 1081 13.63 24.37 12.32
CA TYR A 1081 12.68 24.55 11.22
C TYR A 1081 12.09 23.19 10.86
N MET A 1082 10.81 23.15 10.50
CA MET A 1082 10.16 21.94 10.02
C MET A 1082 9.25 22.27 8.85
N LYS A 1083 9.18 21.41 7.84
CA LYS A 1083 8.21 21.59 6.76
C LYS A 1083 6.79 21.39 7.30
N ASN A 1084 5.85 22.26 6.94
CA ASN A 1084 4.46 22.08 7.33
C ASN A 1084 3.87 20.84 6.63
N PHE A 1085 3.38 19.88 7.42
CA PHE A 1085 2.85 18.60 6.94
C PHE A 1085 1.44 18.74 6.35
N ASP A 1086 0.61 19.61 6.94
CA ASP A 1086 -0.83 19.66 6.64
C ASP A 1086 -1.13 20.48 5.37
N LEU A 1087 -0.13 21.19 4.82
CA LEU A 1087 -0.26 22.00 3.60
C LEU A 1087 0.23 21.23 2.36
N GLN A 1088 -0.72 20.74 1.56
CA GLN A 1088 -0.42 20.01 0.32
C GLN A 1088 0.18 20.88 -0.79
N TYR A 1089 -0.13 22.19 -0.81
CA TYR A 1089 0.40 23.12 -1.81
C TYR A 1089 0.51 24.54 -1.25
N VAL A 1090 1.69 25.15 -1.44
CA VAL A 1090 1.94 26.55 -1.13
C VAL A 1090 2.49 27.24 -2.39
N PRO A 1091 1.85 28.31 -2.90
CA PRO A 1091 2.28 28.97 -4.13
C PRO A 1091 3.58 29.75 -3.93
N ILE A 1092 4.71 29.14 -4.31
CA ILE A 1092 6.04 29.74 -4.21
C ILE A 1092 6.45 30.35 -5.56
N LYS A 1093 6.64 31.67 -5.61
CA LYS A 1093 7.05 32.40 -6.82
C LYS A 1093 8.57 32.48 -7.02
N LEU A 1094 9.33 32.65 -5.94
CA LEU A 1094 10.79 32.83 -5.99
C LEU A 1094 11.49 31.51 -6.33
N GLN A 1095 12.35 31.52 -7.35
CA GLN A 1095 13.06 30.32 -7.80
C GLN A 1095 14.05 29.80 -6.74
N SER A 1096 14.68 30.69 -5.98
CA SER A 1096 15.55 30.33 -4.85
C SER A 1096 14.79 29.59 -3.75
N SER A 1097 13.57 30.01 -3.41
CA SER A 1097 12.69 29.33 -2.45
C SER A 1097 12.24 27.96 -2.94
N LYS A 1098 11.92 27.81 -4.23
CA LYS A 1098 11.63 26.48 -4.82
C LYS A 1098 12.84 25.55 -4.73
N SER A 1099 14.02 26.06 -5.08
CA SER A 1099 15.26 25.30 -5.01
C SER A 1099 15.57 24.86 -3.58
N LEU A 1100 15.40 25.75 -2.60
CA LEU A 1100 15.60 25.43 -1.19
C LEU A 1100 14.58 24.40 -0.68
N LEU A 1101 13.30 24.55 -1.04
CA LEU A 1101 12.26 23.59 -0.66
C LEU A 1101 12.56 22.20 -1.25
N ASN A 1102 13.08 22.12 -2.48
CA ASN A 1102 13.52 20.85 -3.05
C ASN A 1102 14.69 20.24 -2.26
N THR A 1103 15.66 21.05 -1.83
CA THR A 1103 16.74 20.59 -0.93
C THR A 1103 16.18 20.08 0.39
N ILE A 1104 15.21 20.78 0.99
CA ILE A 1104 14.55 20.36 2.24
C ILE A 1104 13.81 19.02 2.02
N ASN A 1105 13.00 18.90 0.96
CA ASN A 1105 12.27 17.67 0.64
C ASN A 1105 13.22 16.48 0.43
N LYS A 1106 14.34 16.71 -0.27
CA LYS A 1106 15.31 15.65 -0.58
C LYS A 1106 16.07 15.15 0.65
N ASN A 1107 16.45 16.04 1.56
CA ASN A 1107 17.36 15.71 2.65
C ASN A 1107 16.65 15.48 4.00
N PHE A 1108 15.53 16.15 4.24
CA PHE A 1108 14.84 16.14 5.54
C PHE A 1108 13.37 15.71 5.41
N GLY A 1109 12.75 15.90 4.25
CA GLY A 1109 11.34 15.58 4.05
C GLY A 1109 10.47 16.44 4.99
N THR A 1110 9.89 15.81 6.00
CA THR A 1110 9.10 16.44 7.08
C THR A 1110 9.80 16.42 8.44
N LEU A 1111 11.02 15.86 8.53
CA LEU A 1111 11.85 15.92 9.73
C LEU A 1111 12.33 17.35 9.97
N ALA A 1112 12.55 17.71 11.23
CA ALA A 1112 13.06 19.01 11.58
C ALA A 1112 14.53 19.14 11.16
N PHE A 1113 14.95 20.37 10.86
CA PHE A 1113 16.32 20.69 10.44
C PHE A 1113 16.76 22.06 10.99
N CYS A 1114 18.06 22.32 10.96
CA CYS A 1114 18.65 23.61 11.32
C CYS A 1114 19.52 24.16 10.17
N LYS A 1115 19.97 25.41 10.31
CA LYS A 1115 20.83 26.07 9.31
C LYS A 1115 22.14 25.30 9.06
N ARG A 1116 22.78 24.78 10.10
CA ARG A 1116 24.01 23.95 9.97
C ARG A 1116 23.78 22.72 9.10
N TRP A 1117 22.59 22.11 9.17
CA TRP A 1117 22.26 20.95 8.35
C TRP A 1117 22.00 21.33 6.89
N LEU A 1118 21.40 22.50 6.64
CA LEU A 1118 21.30 23.05 5.29
C LEU A 1118 22.68 23.32 4.68
N ASP A 1119 23.61 23.87 5.46
CA ASP A 1119 25.00 24.08 5.03
C ASP A 1119 25.65 22.74 4.66
N ARG A 1120 25.50 21.71 5.51
CA ARG A 1120 25.99 20.35 5.25
C ARG A 1120 25.35 19.70 4.02
N ALA A 1121 24.08 19.99 3.74
CA ALA A 1121 23.36 19.54 2.54
C ALA A 1121 23.77 20.30 1.26
N GLY A 1122 24.71 21.24 1.35
CA GLY A 1122 25.23 22.02 0.23
C GLY A 1122 24.38 23.23 -0.16
N ALA A 1123 23.42 23.64 0.69
CA ALA A 1123 22.66 24.85 0.44
C ALA A 1123 23.55 26.08 0.65
N THR A 1124 23.50 27.04 -0.27
CA THR A 1124 24.24 28.31 -0.16
C THR A 1124 23.29 29.48 -0.36
N ARG A 1125 23.58 30.64 0.27
CA ARG A 1125 22.80 31.89 0.12
C ARG A 1125 21.29 31.72 0.37
N TYR A 1126 20.89 30.82 1.25
CA TYR A 1126 19.49 30.40 1.43
C TYR A 1126 18.69 31.23 2.44
N GLN A 1127 19.29 32.16 3.17
CA GLN A 1127 18.60 32.88 4.28
C GLN A 1127 17.30 33.58 3.84
N MET A 1128 17.34 34.30 2.70
CA MET A 1128 16.15 34.98 2.17
C MET A 1128 15.10 33.99 1.65
N ALA A 1129 15.53 32.88 1.06
CA ALA A 1129 14.65 31.81 0.59
C ALA A 1129 13.98 31.08 1.77
N LEU A 1130 14.72 30.82 2.85
CA LEU A 1130 14.19 30.19 4.07
C LEU A 1130 13.16 31.10 4.73
N LYS A 1131 13.46 32.40 4.85
CA LYS A 1131 12.50 33.38 5.35
C LYS A 1131 11.22 33.40 4.51
N ASP A 1132 11.34 33.44 3.18
CA ASP A 1132 10.19 33.42 2.27
C ASP A 1132 9.35 32.14 2.39
N LEU A 1133 9.98 30.98 2.61
CA LEU A 1133 9.25 29.73 2.88
C LEU A 1133 8.50 29.78 4.22
N CYS A 1134 9.10 30.38 5.25
CA CYS A 1134 8.44 30.60 6.54
C CYS A 1134 7.27 31.57 6.43
N ASP A 1135 7.46 32.72 5.78
CA ASP A 1135 6.42 33.74 5.59
C ASP A 1135 5.20 33.18 4.83
N LYS A 1136 5.43 32.18 3.96
CA LYS A 1136 4.39 31.49 3.18
C LYS A 1136 3.78 30.27 3.89
N GLY A 1137 4.26 29.91 5.07
CA GLY A 1137 3.81 28.75 5.84
C GLY A 1137 4.25 27.39 5.29
N ALA A 1138 5.11 27.34 4.26
CA ALA A 1138 5.63 26.08 3.72
C ALA A 1138 6.62 25.41 4.70
N VAL A 1139 7.33 26.23 5.47
CA VAL A 1139 8.22 25.83 6.56
C VAL A 1139 7.76 26.58 7.80
N GLU A 1140 7.77 25.92 8.94
CA GLU A 1140 7.47 26.51 10.24
C GLU A 1140 8.77 26.70 11.03
N ALA A 1141 8.87 27.83 11.70
CA ALA A 1141 10.02 28.22 12.52
C ALA A 1141 9.73 27.90 13.99
N TYR A 1142 10.67 27.24 14.65
CA TYR A 1142 10.59 26.88 16.07
C TYR A 1142 11.70 27.65 16.82
N PRO A 1143 11.40 28.87 17.32
CA PRO A 1143 12.36 29.64 18.13
C PRO A 1143 12.65 28.95 19.47
N PRO A 1144 13.81 29.25 20.08
CA PRO A 1144 14.10 28.86 21.46
C PRO A 1144 13.00 29.30 22.43
N LEU A 1145 12.61 28.40 23.34
CA LEU A 1145 11.53 28.64 24.29
C LEU A 1145 12.11 28.93 25.66
N CYS A 1146 11.89 30.15 26.17
CA CYS A 1146 12.55 30.65 27.38
C CYS A 1146 11.56 31.00 28.50
N ASP A 1147 11.88 30.59 29.74
CA ASP A 1147 11.27 31.15 30.95
C ASP A 1147 11.99 32.47 31.31
N VAL A 1148 11.63 33.08 32.44
CA VAL A 1148 12.21 34.34 32.91
C VAL A 1148 13.73 34.21 33.08
N LYS A 1149 14.46 35.17 32.51
CA LYS A 1149 15.92 35.24 32.64
C LYS A 1149 16.36 35.20 34.11
N GLY A 1150 17.38 34.40 34.39
CA GLY A 1150 17.87 34.13 35.75
C GLY A 1150 17.20 32.94 36.45
N SER A 1151 16.18 32.34 35.84
CA SER A 1151 15.68 31.02 36.26
C SER A 1151 16.48 29.88 35.63
N TYR A 1152 16.25 28.67 36.13
CA TYR A 1152 16.85 27.43 35.62
C TYR A 1152 15.75 26.45 35.27
N THR A 1153 15.88 25.81 34.12
CA THR A 1153 14.96 24.79 33.61
C THR A 1153 15.71 23.47 33.40
N ALA A 1154 15.01 22.36 33.58
CA ALA A 1154 15.47 20.99 33.29
C ALA A 1154 14.42 20.23 32.48
N GLN A 1155 14.87 19.26 31.68
CA GLN A 1155 14.07 18.39 30.81
C GLN A 1155 14.54 16.94 30.94
N TYR A 1156 13.58 16.03 30.99
CA TYR A 1156 13.78 14.60 30.82
C TYR A 1156 12.69 14.08 29.90
N GLU A 1157 13.07 13.10 29.07
CA GLU A 1157 12.14 12.53 28.11
C GLU A 1157 12.50 11.11 27.75
N HIS A 1158 11.47 10.29 27.51
CA HIS A 1158 11.64 9.03 26.81
C HIS A 1158 10.54 8.78 25.77
N THR A 1159 10.94 8.20 24.65
CA THR A 1159 10.01 7.53 23.75
C THR A 1159 9.52 6.22 24.36
N ILE A 1160 8.20 6.06 24.42
CA ILE A 1160 7.52 4.81 24.75
C ILE A 1160 6.77 4.28 23.54
N MET A 1161 6.66 2.96 23.47
CA MET A 1161 5.86 2.21 22.53
C MET A 1161 4.78 1.44 23.27
N LEU A 1162 3.52 1.64 22.91
CA LEU A 1162 2.39 0.95 23.54
C LEU A 1162 2.08 -0.36 22.82
N ARG A 1163 2.72 -1.44 23.28
CA ARG A 1163 2.49 -2.79 22.75
C ARG A 1163 1.15 -3.36 23.26
N PRO A 1164 0.54 -4.29 22.52
CA PRO A 1164 -0.70 -4.95 22.95
C PRO A 1164 -0.60 -5.58 24.34
N THR A 1165 0.57 -6.11 24.67
CA THR A 1165 0.87 -6.83 25.90
C THR A 1165 1.44 -5.88 26.97
N CYS A 1166 2.44 -5.06 26.64
CA CYS A 1166 3.14 -4.18 27.59
C CYS A 1166 3.33 -2.75 27.05
N LYS A 1167 4.02 -1.89 27.79
CA LYS A 1167 4.64 -0.69 27.22
C LYS A 1167 6.15 -0.85 27.28
N GLU A 1168 6.83 -0.49 26.20
CA GLU A 1168 8.29 -0.55 26.12
C GLU A 1168 8.84 0.88 26.08
N VAL A 1169 9.66 1.24 27.07
CA VAL A 1169 10.41 2.50 27.10
C VAL A 1169 11.66 2.31 26.25
N VAL A 1170 11.48 2.41 24.93
CA VAL A 1170 12.50 2.03 23.94
C VAL A 1170 13.79 2.83 24.10
N SER A 1171 13.71 4.13 24.44
CA SER A 1171 14.90 4.98 24.57
C SER A 1171 15.66 4.80 25.88
N ARG A 1172 15.12 4.05 26.86
CA ARG A 1172 15.78 3.86 28.16
C ARG A 1172 16.94 2.87 28.06
N GLY A 1173 18.08 3.26 28.62
CA GLY A 1173 19.29 2.45 28.72
C GLY A 1173 19.81 2.40 30.16
N THR A 1174 20.99 1.80 30.36
CA THR A 1174 21.64 1.69 31.68
C THR A 1174 22.19 3.02 32.22
N ASP A 1175 21.98 4.11 31.49
CA ASP A 1175 22.57 5.44 31.68
C ASP A 1175 21.58 6.45 32.29
N TYR A 1176 20.41 5.99 32.75
CA TYR A 1176 19.37 6.79 33.42
C TYR A 1176 19.23 6.48 34.91
#